data_AF-A0A954YUW9-F1
#
_entry.id   AF-A0A954YUW9-F1
#
_cell.length_a   1.000
_cell.length_b   1.000
_cell.length_c   1.000
_cell.angle_alpha   90.00
_cell.angle_beta   90.00
_cell.angle_gamma   90.00
#
_symmetry.space_group_name_H-M   'P 1'
#
loop_
_entity.id
_entity.type
_entity.pdbx_description
1 polymer ?
#
loop_
_entity_poly.entity_id
_entity_poly.type
_entity_poly.pdbx_seq_one_letter_code
_entity_poly.pdbx_strand_id
1 'polypeptide(L)'
;MLTTKSKISCVGCLIATLVLMSLAGDLFGQQGPDDKPINALATKQQMILDRIARLEEHMFRLREKLAEVEPENAEKLGEALSRTGELEVKERIERLVAALNASQSLNDAASEQELLAADFEKILMVLLDQNPNDEARKEKMERIREAKRELKTLIEEQKQQRKDAADAIRAARAAKQVDAAINRAQQLLSEQEELQKEAQDSDPSDQAQSNENAESQAKLSEQAQKLSQDVDDISKSLNPETENDESGEDKESENKKAADMLDDASKELKQASENMKSAGQPQQGKKSEGKQGAEESKKENGEPDAQEQGSEDAGSNEAQDKADQKKEAQKEATEELKRALHRLEEAKKELEKKRESTKSGDAQRKLSDKAKKLSQKMQSPKGGDSKGKPQGNKDQDNKGDQQDGQPNESGDQQQSQDESKKSQEEKPLPGEENVDRAGKHMDDAGKELDEEDVEQAVLEEDKALDELERAQRELEEALKQLRQEEQEDILTGLQARLSEMLEIQKGINIETSKLAELDKALFRRAEKLKCDELAKKQGDLTKSAQMCVRLLEEDGTTVVFPQVMEQLTADMQMVSERLSKTELGPITTGTQSDIERELGQLLESLKKLIEEQKKKKRQGGGGGGGGGGNAPLVPTSAELKMLKSSQLRINRQTTTADAARKDGSESEADIEGNLSVAAERQAELEDMSRKIQSRAEKGHQ
;
A
#
# COMPACT_ATOMS: atom_id res chain seq x y z
N MET A 1 34.01 21.24 1.50
CA MET A 1 32.82 20.78 0.76
C MET A 1 31.50 21.48 1.19
N LEU A 2 31.53 22.71 1.72
CA LEU A 2 30.32 23.43 2.15
C LEU A 2 30.01 24.72 1.37
N THR A 3 30.78 25.03 0.32
CA THR A 3 30.59 26.29 -0.45
C THR A 3 30.06 26.09 -1.87
N THR A 4 29.81 24.85 -2.31
CA THR A 4 29.31 24.53 -3.66
C THR A 4 27.81 24.27 -3.75
N LYS A 5 27.13 23.87 -2.67
CA LYS A 5 25.67 23.57 -2.70
C LYS A 5 24.75 24.79 -2.68
N SER A 6 25.26 25.99 -2.36
CA SER A 6 24.45 27.23 -2.36
C SER A 6 24.32 27.89 -3.74
N LYS A 7 24.99 27.37 -4.78
CA LYS A 7 24.97 27.95 -6.14
C LYS A 7 23.93 27.30 -7.08
N ILE A 8 23.28 26.21 -6.66
CA ILE A 8 22.39 25.40 -7.53
C ILE A 8 20.96 25.94 -7.55
N SER A 9 20.50 26.62 -6.49
CA SER A 9 19.21 27.35 -6.48
C SER A 9 19.20 28.62 -7.34
N CYS A 10 20.34 28.99 -7.94
CA CYS A 10 20.50 30.25 -8.67
C CYS A 10 20.30 30.12 -10.18
N VAL A 11 20.25 28.91 -10.76
CA VAL A 11 20.23 28.74 -12.22
C VAL A 11 18.85 29.04 -12.81
N GLY A 12 17.76 28.59 -12.17
CA GLY A 12 16.39 28.96 -12.57
C GLY A 12 16.09 30.45 -12.40
N CYS A 13 16.65 31.09 -11.36
CA CYS A 13 16.58 32.54 -11.18
C CYS A 13 17.41 33.30 -12.22
N LEU A 14 18.58 32.77 -12.62
CA LEU A 14 19.44 33.37 -13.64
C LEU A 14 18.78 33.38 -15.02
N ILE A 15 18.10 32.29 -15.40
CA ILE A 15 17.37 32.19 -16.66
C ILE A 15 16.20 33.19 -16.67
N ALA A 16 15.44 33.30 -15.57
CA ALA A 16 14.38 34.29 -15.43
C ALA A 16 14.91 35.74 -15.45
N THR A 17 16.05 36.02 -14.81
CA THR A 17 16.65 37.37 -14.82
C THR A 17 17.31 37.75 -16.16
N LEU A 18 17.83 36.80 -16.93
CA LEU A 18 18.38 37.05 -18.27
C LEU A 18 17.27 37.35 -19.29
N VAL A 19 16.09 36.74 -19.13
CA VAL A 19 14.91 37.07 -19.94
C VAL A 19 14.33 38.43 -19.55
N LEU A 20 14.32 38.78 -18.24
CA LEU A 20 13.82 40.07 -17.75
C LEU A 20 14.75 41.27 -18.03
N MET A 21 16.08 41.10 -18.01
CA MET A 21 17.02 42.21 -18.30
C MET A 21 17.09 42.60 -19.78
N SER A 22 16.65 41.75 -20.71
CA SER A 22 16.55 42.11 -22.14
C SER A 22 15.20 42.69 -22.55
N LEU A 23 14.21 42.74 -21.64
CA LEU A 23 12.89 43.36 -21.89
C LEU A 23 12.76 44.80 -21.35
N ALA A 24 13.73 45.28 -20.57
CA ALA A 24 13.66 46.58 -19.90
C ALA A 24 14.49 47.72 -20.56
N GLY A 25 15.29 47.43 -21.59
CA GLY A 25 15.98 48.45 -22.37
C GLY A 25 15.14 48.85 -23.59
N ASP A 26 14.90 50.15 -23.77
CA ASP A 26 14.30 50.79 -24.95
C ASP A 26 12.80 51.11 -24.94
N LEU A 27 12.30 51.64 -23.81
CA LEU A 27 11.05 52.40 -23.79
C LEU A 27 11.22 53.92 -24.06
N PHE A 28 12.41 54.38 -24.46
CA PHE A 28 12.64 55.78 -24.86
C PHE A 28 13.57 55.86 -26.08
N GLY A 29 12.98 55.84 -27.27
CA GLY A 29 13.65 56.14 -28.54
C GLY A 29 12.66 56.78 -29.51
N GLN A 30 12.96 58.01 -29.94
CA GLN A 30 12.17 58.87 -30.83
C GLN A 30 11.56 58.14 -32.03
N GLN A 31 10.23 58.20 -32.15
CA GLN A 31 9.51 57.85 -33.39
C GLN A 31 9.67 59.00 -34.40
N GLY A 32 10.38 58.74 -35.50
CA GLY A 32 10.33 59.56 -36.72
C GLY A 32 9.08 59.22 -37.55
N PRO A 33 8.54 60.15 -38.36
CA PRO A 33 7.35 59.91 -39.15
C PRO A 33 7.75 59.33 -40.51
N ASP A 34 7.60 58.01 -40.71
CA ASP A 34 7.36 57.35 -42.02
C ASP A 34 7.52 55.80 -41.99
N ASP A 35 7.07 55.09 -40.95
CA ASP A 35 7.04 53.61 -40.98
C ASP A 35 5.62 53.05 -41.10
N LYS A 36 5.34 52.41 -42.25
CA LYS A 36 4.11 51.65 -42.47
C LYS A 36 4.00 50.53 -41.41
N PRO A 37 2.80 50.21 -40.91
CA PRO A 37 2.59 49.20 -39.85
C PRO A 37 3.13 47.79 -40.20
N ILE A 38 3.28 47.50 -41.49
CA ILE A 38 3.84 46.25 -42.01
C ILE A 38 5.35 46.14 -41.72
N ASN A 39 6.11 47.25 -41.84
CA ASN A 39 7.53 47.27 -41.52
C ASN A 39 7.77 47.04 -40.03
N ALA A 40 6.96 47.67 -39.16
CA ALA A 40 7.06 47.48 -37.72
C ALA A 40 6.76 46.02 -37.28
N LEU A 41 5.86 45.32 -37.99
CA LEU A 41 5.58 43.91 -37.73
C LEU A 41 6.73 43.01 -38.21
N ALA A 42 7.29 43.28 -39.39
CA ALA A 42 8.48 42.57 -39.88
C ALA A 42 9.69 42.75 -38.93
N THR A 43 9.88 43.96 -38.37
CA THR A 43 10.91 44.22 -37.36
C THR A 43 10.69 43.40 -36.08
N LYS A 44 9.44 43.28 -35.61
CA LYS A 44 9.12 42.43 -34.44
C LYS A 44 9.38 40.95 -34.71
N GLN A 45 9.07 40.47 -35.93
CA GLN A 45 9.33 39.09 -36.32
C GLN A 45 10.83 38.80 -36.46
N GLN A 46 11.62 39.78 -36.91
CA GLN A 46 13.09 39.70 -36.89
C GLN A 46 13.64 39.60 -35.46
N MET A 47 13.07 40.35 -34.50
CA MET A 47 13.45 40.22 -33.09
C MET A 47 13.10 38.85 -32.50
N ILE A 48 12.01 38.22 -32.95
CA ILE A 48 11.61 36.87 -32.53
C ILE A 48 12.63 35.85 -33.07
N LEU A 49 13.05 35.97 -34.33
CA LEU A 49 14.11 35.15 -34.91
C LEU A 49 15.41 35.21 -34.08
N ASP A 50 15.86 36.43 -33.74
CA ASP A 50 17.07 36.62 -32.94
C ASP A 50 16.93 36.07 -31.51
N ARG A 51 15.71 36.04 -30.96
CA ARG A 51 15.44 35.46 -29.64
C ARG A 51 15.47 33.93 -29.67
N ILE A 52 14.96 33.32 -30.73
CA ILE A 52 15.00 31.86 -30.91
C ILE A 52 16.41 31.37 -31.13
N ALA A 53 17.20 32.05 -31.97
CA ALA A 53 18.61 31.70 -32.16
C ALA A 53 19.40 31.73 -30.84
N ARG A 54 19.13 32.74 -29.98
CA ARG A 54 19.72 32.82 -28.64
C ARG A 54 19.20 31.74 -27.70
N LEU A 55 17.91 31.40 -27.78
CA LEU A 55 17.31 30.32 -26.99
C LEU A 55 17.91 28.97 -27.36
N GLU A 56 18.07 28.66 -28.65
CA GLU A 56 18.73 27.45 -29.15
C GLU A 56 20.18 27.35 -28.65
N GLU A 57 20.94 28.44 -28.76
CA GLU A 57 22.32 28.52 -28.24
C GLU A 57 22.38 28.29 -26.73
N HIS A 58 21.44 28.85 -25.98
CA HIS A 58 21.34 28.66 -24.53
C HIS A 58 20.93 27.22 -24.16
N MET A 59 19.94 26.64 -24.83
CA MET A 59 19.52 25.25 -24.61
C MET A 59 20.67 24.28 -24.93
N PHE A 60 21.45 24.55 -25.98
CA PHE A 60 22.62 23.75 -26.34
C PHE A 60 23.72 23.80 -25.26
N ARG A 61 24.08 25.02 -24.81
CA ARG A 61 25.06 25.19 -23.73
C ARG A 61 24.59 24.62 -22.40
N LEU A 62 23.29 24.73 -22.11
CA LEU A 62 22.71 24.20 -20.88
C LEU A 62 22.67 22.67 -20.93
N ARG A 63 22.31 22.09 -22.07
CA ARG A 63 22.40 20.64 -22.33
C ARG A 63 23.82 20.13 -22.08
N GLU A 64 24.84 20.79 -22.63
CA GLU A 64 26.25 20.39 -22.47
C GLU A 64 26.67 20.40 -21.00
N LYS A 65 26.25 21.40 -20.24
CA LYS A 65 26.53 21.51 -18.80
C LYS A 65 25.74 20.54 -17.94
N LEU A 66 24.52 20.21 -18.36
CA LEU A 66 23.67 19.25 -17.66
C LEU A 66 24.00 17.81 -18.03
N ALA A 67 24.71 17.54 -19.12
CA ALA A 67 25.04 16.18 -19.57
C ALA A 67 25.76 15.34 -18.50
N GLU A 68 26.62 15.96 -17.68
CA GLU A 68 27.35 15.28 -16.61
C GLU A 68 26.58 15.19 -15.28
N VAL A 69 25.63 16.10 -15.04
CA VAL A 69 24.97 16.27 -13.73
C VAL A 69 23.53 15.75 -13.73
N GLU A 70 22.81 15.96 -14.84
CA GLU A 70 21.41 15.63 -15.07
C GLU A 70 21.21 15.20 -16.55
N PRO A 71 21.68 13.99 -16.93
CA PRO A 71 21.71 13.54 -18.33
C PRO A 71 20.33 13.49 -18.99
N GLU A 72 19.27 13.23 -18.24
CA GLU A 72 17.89 13.17 -18.75
C GLU A 72 17.33 14.56 -19.11
N ASN A 73 17.66 15.60 -18.33
CA ASN A 73 17.31 16.99 -18.65
C ASN A 73 18.10 17.49 -19.87
N ALA A 74 19.35 17.03 -20.01
CA ALA A 74 20.17 17.28 -21.18
C ALA A 74 19.61 16.58 -22.45
N GLU A 75 19.06 15.36 -22.32
CA GLU A 75 18.41 14.65 -23.42
C GLU A 75 17.17 15.40 -23.91
N LYS A 76 16.31 15.89 -23.02
CA LYS A 76 15.13 16.71 -23.38
C LYS A 76 15.45 18.05 -24.01
N LEU A 77 16.45 18.77 -23.48
CA LEU A 77 16.96 19.97 -24.15
C LEU A 77 17.48 19.61 -25.56
N GLY A 78 18.05 18.41 -25.70
CA GLY A 78 18.42 17.85 -26.99
C GLY A 78 17.22 17.55 -27.90
N GLU A 79 16.17 16.92 -27.40
CA GLU A 79 14.95 16.60 -28.14
C GLU A 79 14.20 17.87 -28.54
N ALA A 80 14.07 18.84 -27.64
CA ALA A 80 13.48 20.14 -27.92
C ALA A 80 14.27 20.91 -28.99
N LEU A 81 15.61 20.86 -28.95
CA LEU A 81 16.47 21.40 -30.01
C LEU A 81 16.28 20.69 -31.33
N SER A 82 16.27 19.35 -31.34
CA SER A 82 16.01 18.55 -32.55
C SER A 82 14.65 18.89 -33.14
N ARG A 83 13.62 18.98 -32.31
CA ARG A 83 12.25 19.29 -32.73
C ARG A 83 12.08 20.72 -33.23
N THR A 84 12.83 21.67 -32.66
CA THR A 84 12.93 23.05 -33.18
C THR A 84 13.53 23.05 -34.58
N GLY A 85 14.54 22.21 -34.82
CA GLY A 85 15.12 21.98 -36.14
C GLY A 85 14.18 21.27 -37.12
N GLU A 86 13.55 20.16 -36.71
CA GLU A 86 12.61 19.37 -37.53
C GLU A 86 11.37 20.16 -37.96
N LEU A 87 10.89 21.06 -37.11
CA LEU A 87 9.76 21.93 -37.41
C LEU A 87 10.16 23.15 -38.27
N GLU A 88 11.45 23.30 -38.58
CA GLU A 88 12.02 24.39 -39.37
C GLU A 88 11.62 25.78 -38.84
N VAL A 89 11.54 25.93 -37.51
CA VAL A 89 11.00 27.15 -36.86
C VAL A 89 11.69 28.42 -37.34
N LYS A 90 13.02 28.37 -37.47
CA LYS A 90 13.82 29.48 -37.97
C LYS A 90 13.51 29.82 -39.42
N GLU A 91 13.46 28.82 -40.30
CA GLU A 91 13.20 29.02 -41.73
C GLU A 91 11.76 29.48 -41.99
N ARG A 92 10.79 29.07 -41.17
CA ARG A 92 9.41 29.60 -41.21
C ARG A 92 9.35 31.07 -40.82
N ILE A 93 10.07 31.49 -39.79
CA ILE A 93 10.12 32.91 -39.39
C ILE A 93 10.83 33.76 -40.46
N GLU A 94 11.89 33.26 -41.09
CA GLU A 94 12.54 33.96 -42.21
C GLU A 94 11.60 34.12 -43.40
N ARG A 95 10.85 33.07 -43.76
CA ARG A 95 9.78 33.14 -44.77
C ARG A 95 8.70 34.14 -44.38
N LEU A 96 8.33 34.19 -43.10
CA LEU A 96 7.34 35.12 -42.57
C LEU A 96 7.80 36.58 -42.67
N VAL A 97 9.04 36.86 -42.26
CA VAL A 97 9.65 38.20 -42.37
C VAL A 97 9.75 38.63 -43.84
N ALA A 98 10.12 37.71 -44.74
CA ALA A 98 10.16 38.00 -46.18
C ALA A 98 8.76 38.29 -46.76
N ALA A 99 7.75 37.51 -46.40
CA ALA A 99 6.35 37.71 -46.82
C ALA A 99 5.78 39.04 -46.30
N LEU A 100 6.08 39.40 -45.05
CA LEU A 100 5.69 40.68 -44.46
C LEU A 100 6.38 41.86 -45.16
N ASN A 101 7.68 41.78 -45.42
CA ASN A 101 8.42 42.83 -46.12
C ASN A 101 7.96 43.02 -47.58
N ALA A 102 7.59 41.94 -48.26
CA ALA A 102 7.10 41.99 -49.63
C ALA A 102 5.68 42.58 -49.77
N SER A 103 4.93 42.75 -48.67
CA SER A 103 3.58 43.36 -48.62
C SER A 103 2.52 42.75 -49.56
N GLN A 104 2.78 41.58 -50.18
CA GLN A 104 1.92 40.99 -51.21
C GLN A 104 1.10 39.78 -50.72
N SER A 105 1.42 39.17 -49.58
CA SER A 105 0.79 37.93 -49.10
C SER A 105 0.48 37.93 -47.59
N LEU A 106 -0.31 38.91 -47.14
CA LEU A 106 -0.71 39.05 -45.73
C LEU A 106 -1.53 37.85 -45.22
N ASN A 107 -2.29 37.15 -46.08
CA ASN A 107 -3.02 35.94 -45.72
C ASN A 107 -2.09 34.73 -45.51
N ASP A 108 -1.01 34.63 -46.29
CA ASP A 108 -0.02 33.56 -46.13
C ASP A 108 0.80 33.81 -44.86
N ALA A 109 1.15 35.07 -44.58
CA ALA A 109 1.82 35.44 -43.33
C ALA A 109 0.95 35.18 -42.08
N ALA A 110 -0.37 35.31 -42.18
CA ALA A 110 -1.28 34.97 -41.08
C ALA A 110 -1.37 33.45 -40.86
N SER A 111 -1.50 32.68 -41.93
CA SER A 111 -1.53 31.20 -41.86
C SER A 111 -0.22 30.62 -41.31
N GLU A 112 0.93 31.17 -41.74
CA GLU A 112 2.24 30.77 -41.24
C GLU A 112 2.46 31.18 -39.77
N GLN A 113 1.87 32.29 -39.29
CA GLN A 113 1.89 32.65 -37.87
C GLN A 113 1.10 31.66 -37.00
N GLU A 114 -0.04 31.15 -37.48
CA GLU A 114 -0.86 30.17 -36.76
C GLU A 114 -0.15 28.81 -36.66
N LEU A 115 0.47 28.36 -37.77
CA LEU A 115 1.30 27.16 -37.78
C LEU A 115 2.52 27.28 -36.86
N LEU A 116 3.20 28.42 -36.91
CA LEU A 116 4.35 28.70 -36.05
C LEU A 116 3.97 28.70 -34.56
N ALA A 117 2.79 29.23 -34.20
CA ALA A 117 2.29 29.17 -32.83
C ALA A 117 2.02 27.72 -32.38
N ALA A 118 1.42 26.90 -33.25
CA ALA A 118 1.21 25.47 -32.98
C ALA A 118 2.54 24.70 -32.87
N ASP A 119 3.55 25.08 -33.63
CA ASP A 119 4.88 24.47 -33.55
C ASP A 119 5.62 24.87 -32.26
N PHE A 120 5.50 26.12 -31.82
CA PHE A 120 5.98 26.51 -30.49
C PHE A 120 5.25 25.77 -29.38
N GLU A 121 3.96 25.53 -29.50
CA GLU A 121 3.19 24.76 -28.53
C GLU A 121 3.68 23.30 -28.44
N LYS A 122 4.03 22.67 -29.56
CA LYS A 122 4.63 21.32 -29.58
C LYS A 122 6.03 21.29 -28.95
N ILE A 123 6.84 22.32 -29.17
CA ILE A 123 8.19 22.44 -28.55
C ILE A 123 8.05 22.72 -27.05
N LEU A 124 7.11 23.60 -26.67
CA LEU A 124 6.75 23.82 -25.28
C LEU A 124 6.28 22.51 -24.66
N MET A 125 5.47 21.72 -25.36
CA MET A 125 5.02 20.41 -24.89
C MET A 125 6.22 19.48 -24.67
N VAL A 126 7.23 19.39 -25.54
CA VAL A 126 8.42 18.56 -25.21
C VAL A 126 9.20 19.08 -23.99
N LEU A 127 9.18 20.40 -23.75
CA LEU A 127 9.83 21.04 -22.61
C LEU A 127 9.00 21.03 -21.31
N LEU A 128 7.66 21.01 -21.39
CA LEU A 128 6.70 21.06 -20.28
C LEU A 128 6.06 19.71 -19.98
N ASP A 129 5.90 18.88 -21.00
CA ASP A 129 5.33 17.55 -20.90
C ASP A 129 6.39 16.61 -20.34
N GLN A 130 6.01 16.07 -19.18
CA GLN A 130 6.67 15.06 -18.38
C GLN A 130 8.15 15.32 -18.10
N ASN A 131 8.45 15.97 -16.97
CA ASN A 131 9.76 15.84 -16.32
C ASN A 131 10.21 14.35 -16.44
N PRO A 132 11.39 14.00 -16.96
CA PRO A 132 11.75 12.59 -17.19
C PRO A 132 11.85 11.83 -15.85
N ASN A 133 12.14 12.58 -14.78
CA ASN A 133 11.98 12.21 -13.39
C ASN A 133 10.56 11.82 -12.97
N ASP A 134 9.52 12.03 -13.79
CA ASP A 134 8.12 11.68 -13.52
C ASP A 134 7.80 10.30 -14.12
N GLU A 135 8.14 10.04 -15.38
CA GLU A 135 8.02 8.71 -16.02
C GLU A 135 8.89 7.67 -15.29
N ALA A 136 10.18 7.94 -15.09
CA ALA A 136 11.08 7.04 -14.37
C ALA A 136 10.64 6.81 -12.91
N ARG A 137 10.03 7.82 -12.28
CA ARG A 137 9.47 7.71 -10.93
C ARG A 137 8.19 6.92 -10.90
N LYS A 138 7.30 7.11 -11.89
CA LYS A 138 6.07 6.31 -12.06
C LYS A 138 6.42 4.84 -12.28
N GLU A 139 7.39 4.56 -13.15
CA GLU A 139 7.92 3.21 -13.35
C GLU A 139 8.49 2.64 -12.04
N LYS A 140 9.30 3.41 -11.31
CA LYS A 140 9.83 2.99 -10.01
C LYS A 140 8.72 2.73 -8.97
N MET A 141 7.68 3.58 -8.92
CA MET A 141 6.53 3.38 -8.04
C MET A 141 5.75 2.12 -8.39
N GLU A 142 5.53 1.84 -9.68
CA GLU A 142 4.91 0.59 -10.12
C GLU A 142 5.76 -0.63 -9.76
N ARG A 143 7.07 -0.58 -10.00
CA ARG A 143 7.99 -1.65 -9.59
C ARG A 143 7.93 -1.92 -8.09
N ILE A 144 7.85 -0.86 -7.26
CA ILE A 144 7.66 -1.02 -5.81
C ILE A 144 6.28 -1.62 -5.49
N ARG A 145 5.20 -1.18 -6.15
CA ARG A 145 3.84 -1.73 -5.95
C ARG A 145 3.79 -3.22 -6.29
N GLU A 146 4.42 -3.63 -7.39
CA GLU A 146 4.53 -5.02 -7.80
C GLU A 146 5.35 -5.84 -6.80
N ALA A 147 6.54 -5.35 -6.43
CA ALA A 147 7.38 -6.01 -5.42
C ALA A 147 6.64 -6.18 -4.09
N LYS A 148 5.88 -5.18 -3.65
CA LYS A 148 5.03 -5.28 -2.45
C LYS A 148 3.93 -6.35 -2.56
N ARG A 149 3.31 -6.52 -3.74
CA ARG A 149 2.28 -7.56 -3.94
C ARG A 149 2.91 -8.95 -3.86
N GLU A 150 4.02 -9.16 -4.57
CA GLU A 150 4.77 -10.43 -4.53
C GLU A 150 5.30 -10.74 -3.13
N LEU A 151 5.84 -9.73 -2.43
CA LEU A 151 6.33 -9.86 -1.07
C LEU A 151 5.20 -10.22 -0.09
N LYS A 152 4.03 -9.59 -0.22
CA LYS A 152 2.87 -9.93 0.62
C LYS A 152 2.47 -11.39 0.42
N THR A 153 2.42 -11.88 -0.82
CA THR A 153 2.13 -13.30 -1.08
C THR A 153 3.19 -14.21 -0.48
N LEU A 154 4.47 -13.83 -0.56
CA LEU A 154 5.57 -14.60 0.00
C LEU A 154 5.52 -14.66 1.54
N ILE A 155 5.17 -13.55 2.20
CA ILE A 155 4.97 -13.49 3.66
C ILE A 155 3.84 -14.42 4.09
N GLU A 156 2.68 -14.37 3.42
CA GLU A 156 1.55 -15.23 3.77
C GLU A 156 1.88 -16.72 3.56
N GLU A 157 2.56 -17.07 2.47
CA GLU A 157 3.02 -18.44 2.24
C GLU A 157 4.05 -18.90 3.29
N GLN A 158 4.99 -18.03 3.68
CA GLN A 158 5.98 -18.33 4.71
C GLN A 158 5.34 -18.48 6.11
N LYS A 159 4.35 -17.64 6.45
CA LYS A 159 3.57 -17.78 7.70
C LYS A 159 2.84 -19.10 7.74
N GLN A 160 2.29 -19.56 6.61
CA GLN A 160 1.64 -20.85 6.52
C GLN A 160 2.64 -22.00 6.73
N GLN A 161 3.82 -21.97 6.09
CA GLN A 161 4.86 -22.99 6.33
C GLN A 161 5.29 -23.03 7.80
N ARG A 162 5.50 -21.86 8.40
CA ARG A 162 5.85 -21.74 9.82
C ARG A 162 4.79 -22.30 10.75
N LYS A 163 3.51 -22.08 10.43
CA LYS A 163 2.39 -22.69 11.16
C LYS A 163 2.41 -24.22 11.02
N ASP A 164 2.61 -24.72 9.81
CA ASP A 164 2.69 -26.17 9.56
C ASP A 164 3.88 -26.83 10.30
N ALA A 165 5.05 -26.19 10.32
CA ALA A 165 6.22 -26.66 11.06
C ALA A 165 5.97 -26.66 12.59
N ALA A 166 5.37 -25.60 13.13
CA ALA A 166 4.97 -25.56 14.54
C ALA A 166 3.93 -26.66 14.88
N ASP A 167 2.99 -26.92 13.99
CA ASP A 167 2.00 -27.99 14.14
C ASP A 167 2.64 -29.38 14.13
N ALA A 168 3.70 -29.58 13.33
CA ALA A 168 4.48 -30.81 13.30
C ALA A 168 5.29 -31.02 14.58
N ILE A 169 5.86 -29.97 15.18
CA ILE A 169 6.51 -30.06 16.51
C ILE A 169 5.52 -30.50 17.57
N ARG A 170 4.32 -29.90 17.58
CA ARG A 170 3.24 -30.29 18.50
C ARG A 170 2.83 -31.74 18.29
N ALA A 171 2.65 -32.16 17.04
CA ALA A 171 2.33 -33.53 16.69
C ALA A 171 3.41 -34.52 17.15
N ALA A 172 4.69 -34.19 16.98
CA ALA A 172 5.80 -35.04 17.39
C ALA A 172 5.89 -35.20 18.92
N ARG A 173 5.62 -34.13 19.69
CA ARG A 173 5.54 -34.20 21.15
C ARG A 173 4.36 -35.04 21.59
N ALA A 174 3.18 -34.81 21.00
CA ALA A 174 1.98 -35.58 21.31
C ALA A 174 2.16 -37.07 20.97
N ALA A 175 2.75 -37.42 19.83
CA ALA A 175 3.01 -38.81 19.46
C ALA A 175 3.85 -39.55 20.51
N LYS A 176 4.89 -38.92 21.06
CA LYS A 176 5.71 -39.49 22.16
C LYS A 176 4.89 -39.70 23.44
N GLN A 177 3.97 -38.79 23.75
CA GLN A 177 3.09 -38.90 24.91
C GLN A 177 2.02 -39.98 24.71
N VAL A 178 1.46 -40.08 23.51
CA VAL A 178 0.51 -41.14 23.11
C VAL A 178 1.20 -42.51 23.15
N ASP A 179 2.45 -42.63 22.70
CA ASP A 179 3.24 -43.86 22.84
C ASP A 179 3.40 -44.29 24.30
N ALA A 180 3.67 -43.36 25.21
CA ALA A 180 3.72 -43.65 26.64
C ALA A 180 2.33 -44.08 27.18
N ALA A 181 1.26 -43.47 26.67
CA ALA A 181 -0.11 -43.82 27.05
C ALA A 181 -0.52 -45.22 26.55
N ILE A 182 -0.17 -45.58 25.31
CA ILE A 182 -0.39 -46.93 24.74
C ILE A 182 0.29 -47.98 25.62
N ASN A 183 1.56 -47.79 25.97
CA ASN A 183 2.29 -48.75 26.81
C ASN A 183 1.62 -48.93 28.19
N ARG A 184 1.15 -47.83 28.81
CA ARG A 184 0.42 -47.90 30.09
C ARG A 184 -0.95 -48.60 29.94
N ALA A 185 -1.69 -48.31 28.87
CA ALA A 185 -2.97 -48.97 28.59
C ALA A 185 -2.79 -50.47 28.31
N GLN A 186 -1.71 -50.87 27.62
CA GLN A 186 -1.37 -52.28 27.43
C GLN A 186 -1.06 -52.98 28.76
N GLN A 187 -0.31 -52.32 29.65
CA GLN A 187 -0.03 -52.86 30.98
C GLN A 187 -1.34 -53.01 31.80
N LEU A 188 -2.20 -51.99 31.80
CA LEU A 188 -3.52 -52.07 32.44
C LEU A 188 -4.37 -53.20 31.89
N LEU A 189 -4.36 -53.41 30.57
CA LEU A 189 -5.09 -54.49 29.94
C LEU A 189 -4.55 -55.86 30.38
N SER A 190 -3.22 -56.04 30.41
CA SER A 190 -2.63 -57.31 30.88
C SER A 190 -2.95 -57.61 32.34
N GLU A 191 -2.83 -56.62 33.23
CA GLU A 191 -3.14 -56.78 34.66
C GLU A 191 -4.65 -57.05 34.86
N GLN A 192 -5.52 -56.41 34.08
CA GLN A 192 -6.96 -56.66 34.11
C GLN A 192 -7.33 -58.07 33.61
N GLU A 193 -6.68 -58.56 32.55
CA GLU A 193 -6.89 -59.93 32.02
C GLU A 193 -6.37 -61.01 32.98
N GLU A 194 -5.24 -60.77 33.66
CA GLU A 194 -4.73 -61.64 34.73
C GLU A 194 -5.72 -61.72 35.89
N LEU A 195 -6.22 -60.59 36.39
CA LEU A 195 -7.25 -60.57 37.44
C LEU A 195 -8.55 -61.25 37.00
N GLN A 196 -8.92 -61.16 35.72
CA GLN A 196 -10.09 -61.86 35.18
C GLN A 196 -9.93 -63.39 35.21
N LYS A 197 -8.72 -63.89 34.89
CA LYS A 197 -8.41 -65.32 34.95
C LYS A 197 -8.35 -65.81 36.38
N GLU A 198 -7.68 -65.07 37.26
CA GLU A 198 -7.63 -65.38 38.69
C GLU A 198 -9.03 -65.40 39.32
N ALA A 199 -9.91 -64.47 38.93
CA ALA A 199 -11.31 -64.45 39.37
C ALA A 199 -12.19 -65.56 38.76
N GLN A 200 -11.76 -66.21 37.67
CA GLN A 200 -12.43 -67.39 37.09
C GLN A 200 -12.03 -68.70 37.77
N ASP A 201 -10.76 -68.79 38.22
CA ASP A 201 -10.19 -69.98 38.84
C ASP A 201 -10.34 -70.03 40.38
N SER A 202 -10.71 -68.92 41.02
CA SER A 202 -10.85 -68.79 42.47
C SER A 202 -12.20 -69.29 43.04
N ASP A 203 -12.17 -69.90 44.25
CA ASP A 203 -13.36 -70.28 45.02
C ASP A 203 -14.03 -69.02 45.63
N PRO A 204 -15.32 -68.73 45.35
CA PRO A 204 -16.01 -67.54 45.85
C PRO A 204 -16.07 -67.41 47.38
N SER A 205 -15.75 -68.48 48.11
CA SER A 205 -15.80 -68.53 49.57
C SER A 205 -14.51 -68.08 50.29
N ASP A 206 -13.40 -67.88 49.56
CA ASP A 206 -12.13 -67.41 50.15
C ASP A 206 -12.11 -65.86 50.27
N GLN A 207 -12.43 -65.37 51.47
CA GLN A 207 -12.48 -63.93 51.77
C GLN A 207 -11.13 -63.22 51.62
N ALA A 208 -9.99 -63.92 51.75
CA ALA A 208 -8.67 -63.30 51.63
C ALA A 208 -8.36 -62.95 50.17
N GLN A 209 -8.54 -63.91 49.25
CA GLN A 209 -8.37 -63.68 47.81
C GLN A 209 -9.41 -62.69 47.24
N SER A 210 -10.64 -62.70 47.76
CA SER A 210 -11.68 -61.73 47.34
C SER A 210 -11.31 -60.29 47.68
N ASN A 211 -10.72 -60.05 48.86
CA ASN A 211 -10.24 -58.72 49.27
C ASN A 211 -9.01 -58.28 48.46
N GLU A 212 -8.08 -59.21 48.18
CA GLU A 212 -6.89 -58.91 47.38
C GLU A 212 -7.25 -58.55 45.93
N ASN A 213 -8.21 -59.27 45.32
CA ASN A 213 -8.77 -58.92 44.00
C ASN A 213 -9.49 -57.56 43.99
N ALA A 214 -10.19 -57.21 45.07
CA ALA A 214 -10.84 -55.91 45.21
C ALA A 214 -9.83 -54.75 45.32
N GLU A 215 -8.73 -54.94 46.06
CA GLU A 215 -7.65 -53.96 46.15
C GLU A 215 -6.92 -53.78 44.81
N SER A 216 -6.65 -54.87 44.10
CA SER A 216 -6.05 -54.83 42.76
C SER A 216 -6.96 -54.12 41.75
N GLN A 217 -8.28 -54.37 41.81
CA GLN A 217 -9.26 -53.62 41.00
C GLN A 217 -9.29 -52.11 41.32
N ALA A 218 -9.24 -51.74 42.60
CA ALA A 218 -9.22 -50.33 42.99
C ALA A 218 -7.97 -49.62 42.45
N LYS A 219 -6.80 -50.27 42.52
CA LYS A 219 -5.53 -49.76 41.98
C LYS A 219 -5.59 -49.58 40.46
N LEU A 220 -6.10 -50.57 39.72
CA LEU A 220 -6.28 -50.47 38.27
C LEU A 220 -7.23 -49.33 37.91
N SER A 221 -8.31 -49.14 38.67
CA SER A 221 -9.25 -48.05 38.43
C SER A 221 -8.61 -46.66 38.59
N GLU A 222 -7.71 -46.50 39.56
CA GLU A 222 -7.01 -45.24 39.81
C GLU A 222 -5.99 -44.96 38.68
N GLN A 223 -5.27 -45.99 38.24
CA GLN A 223 -4.33 -45.89 37.13
C GLN A 223 -5.05 -45.59 35.81
N ALA A 224 -6.20 -46.23 35.53
CA ALA A 224 -7.04 -45.94 34.37
C ALA A 224 -7.59 -44.50 34.40
N GLN A 225 -7.98 -43.99 35.58
CA GLN A 225 -8.44 -42.62 35.74
C GLN A 225 -7.31 -41.60 35.49
N LYS A 226 -6.10 -41.86 35.99
CA LYS A 226 -4.93 -41.01 35.71
C LYS A 226 -4.57 -41.03 34.23
N LEU A 227 -4.63 -42.20 33.59
CA LEU A 227 -4.37 -42.31 32.16
C LEU A 227 -5.40 -41.55 31.32
N SER A 228 -6.68 -41.59 31.70
CA SER A 228 -7.73 -40.78 31.07
C SER A 228 -7.43 -39.28 31.15
N GLN A 229 -6.98 -38.78 32.30
CA GLN A 229 -6.59 -37.38 32.46
C GLN A 229 -5.38 -37.00 31.59
N ASP A 230 -4.32 -37.84 31.61
CA ASP A 230 -3.13 -37.61 30.78
C ASP A 230 -3.51 -37.57 29.29
N VAL A 231 -4.39 -38.45 28.82
CA VAL A 231 -4.84 -38.50 27.40
C VAL A 231 -5.71 -37.28 27.03
N ASP A 232 -6.58 -36.83 27.94
CA ASP A 232 -7.38 -35.61 27.76
C ASP A 232 -6.49 -34.34 27.67
N ASP A 233 -5.46 -34.25 28.51
CA ASP A 233 -4.50 -33.15 28.46
C ASP A 233 -3.69 -33.14 27.14
N ILE A 234 -3.34 -34.32 26.61
CA ILE A 234 -2.69 -34.43 25.28
C ILE A 234 -3.66 -33.93 24.20
N SER A 235 -4.93 -34.34 24.22
CA SER A 235 -5.95 -33.88 23.27
C SER A 235 -6.07 -32.35 23.24
N LYS A 236 -6.21 -31.73 24.42
CA LYS A 236 -6.29 -30.27 24.57
C LYS A 236 -5.05 -29.54 24.06
N SER A 237 -3.86 -30.13 24.22
CA SER A 237 -2.62 -29.51 23.74
C SER A 237 -2.49 -29.47 22.21
N LEU A 238 -3.14 -30.41 21.51
CA LEU A 238 -3.20 -30.47 20.05
C LEU A 238 -4.21 -29.48 19.46
N ASN A 239 -5.26 -29.16 20.23
CA ASN A 239 -6.31 -28.23 19.83
C ASN A 239 -6.46 -27.11 20.87
N PRO A 240 -5.53 -26.13 20.94
CA PRO A 240 -5.77 -24.95 21.74
C PRO A 240 -6.98 -24.25 21.13
N GLU A 241 -8.08 -24.15 21.87
CA GLU A 241 -9.18 -23.28 21.52
C GLU A 241 -8.61 -21.87 21.29
N THR A 242 -8.49 -21.48 20.02
CA THR A 242 -8.31 -20.08 19.67
C THR A 242 -9.69 -19.45 19.77
N GLU A 243 -10.01 -18.95 20.97
CA GLU A 243 -10.88 -17.79 21.07
C GLU A 243 -10.32 -16.71 20.13
N ASN A 244 -11.05 -16.44 19.04
CA ASN A 244 -10.78 -15.47 17.96
C ASN A 244 -9.88 -15.93 16.80
N ASP A 245 -10.41 -16.77 15.91
CA ASP A 245 -10.11 -16.61 14.49
C ASP A 245 -11.33 -17.01 13.62
N GLU A 246 -12.24 -16.06 13.42
CA GLU A 246 -13.28 -16.14 12.39
C GLU A 246 -12.64 -15.86 11.02
N SER A 247 -11.90 -16.82 10.45
CA SER A 247 -11.72 -16.86 9.00
C SER A 247 -11.32 -18.23 8.49
N GLY A 248 -12.22 -18.82 7.69
CA GLY A 248 -11.87 -19.66 6.55
C GLY A 248 -11.83 -21.18 6.76
N GLU A 249 -12.97 -21.81 6.49
CA GLU A 249 -13.14 -23.14 5.86
C GLU A 249 -12.30 -24.33 6.35
N ASP A 250 -12.93 -25.14 7.20
CA ASP A 250 -13.05 -26.60 7.12
C ASP A 250 -12.04 -27.34 6.21
N LYS A 251 -10.81 -27.48 6.71
CA LYS A 251 -10.05 -28.72 6.52
C LYS A 251 -9.76 -29.29 7.89
N GLU A 252 -10.33 -30.46 8.18
CA GLU A 252 -9.91 -31.28 9.31
C GLU A 252 -8.39 -31.49 9.23
N SER A 253 -7.62 -30.75 10.03
CA SER A 253 -6.19 -30.98 10.13
C SER A 253 -5.95 -32.33 10.79
N GLU A 254 -4.84 -32.98 10.44
CA GLU A 254 -4.44 -34.27 11.02
C GLU A 254 -4.29 -34.17 12.55
N ASN A 255 -3.90 -33.00 13.07
CA ASN A 255 -3.90 -32.71 14.51
C ASN A 255 -5.30 -32.67 15.13
N LYS A 256 -6.31 -32.13 14.42
CA LYS A 256 -7.70 -32.14 14.89
C LYS A 256 -8.25 -33.56 14.95
N LYS A 257 -8.00 -34.37 13.92
CA LYS A 257 -8.39 -35.80 13.91
C LYS A 257 -7.77 -36.57 15.05
N ALA A 258 -6.47 -36.38 15.28
CA ALA A 258 -5.78 -37.01 16.41
C ALA A 258 -6.34 -36.53 17.76
N ALA A 259 -6.65 -35.23 17.91
CA ALA A 259 -7.25 -34.69 19.12
C ALA A 259 -8.64 -35.29 19.40
N ASP A 260 -9.49 -35.40 18.37
CA ASP A 260 -10.82 -36.01 18.48
C ASP A 260 -10.70 -37.47 18.92
N MET A 261 -9.79 -38.24 18.32
CA MET A 261 -9.51 -39.64 18.70
C MET A 261 -8.98 -39.79 20.13
N LEU A 262 -8.18 -38.82 20.60
CA LEU A 262 -7.66 -38.81 21.97
C LEU A 262 -8.73 -38.47 23.01
N ASP A 263 -9.61 -37.50 22.73
CA ASP A 263 -10.77 -37.20 23.58
C ASP A 263 -11.65 -38.45 23.72
N ASP A 264 -11.86 -39.11 22.59
CA ASP A 264 -12.60 -40.35 22.49
C ASP A 264 -11.94 -41.52 23.22
N ALA A 265 -10.61 -41.66 23.19
CA ALA A 265 -9.86 -42.62 24.00
C ALA A 265 -9.94 -42.31 25.50
N SER A 266 -9.91 -41.03 25.88
CA SER A 266 -10.04 -40.60 27.27
C SER A 266 -11.41 -40.98 27.86
N LYS A 267 -12.49 -40.83 27.10
CA LYS A 267 -13.85 -41.25 27.51
C LYS A 267 -13.91 -42.76 27.77
N GLU A 268 -13.34 -43.57 26.90
CA GLU A 268 -13.31 -45.03 27.06
C GLU A 268 -12.46 -45.46 28.27
N LEU A 269 -11.32 -44.81 28.51
CA LEU A 269 -10.51 -45.04 29.73
C LEU A 269 -11.25 -44.67 31.02
N LYS A 270 -12.04 -43.61 30.97
CA LYS A 270 -12.87 -43.19 32.11
C LYS A 270 -13.98 -44.20 32.40
N GLN A 271 -14.65 -44.71 31.36
CA GLN A 271 -15.65 -45.77 31.49
C GLN A 271 -15.01 -47.08 32.00
N ALA A 272 -13.82 -47.44 31.51
CA ALA A 272 -13.07 -48.58 32.02
C ALA A 272 -12.76 -48.44 33.52
N SER A 273 -12.34 -47.26 33.97
CA SER A 273 -12.12 -46.95 35.40
C SER A 273 -13.40 -47.11 36.24
N GLU A 274 -14.55 -46.65 35.73
CA GLU A 274 -15.84 -46.79 36.42
C GLU A 274 -16.27 -48.26 36.55
N ASN A 275 -16.07 -49.05 35.49
CA ASN A 275 -16.37 -50.48 35.49
C ASN A 275 -15.42 -51.27 36.41
N MET A 276 -14.14 -50.89 36.49
CA MET A 276 -13.16 -51.43 37.45
C MET A 276 -13.55 -51.13 38.91
N LYS A 277 -14.03 -49.90 39.20
CA LYS A 277 -14.56 -49.52 40.52
C LYS A 277 -15.78 -50.36 40.91
N SER A 278 -16.67 -50.62 39.95
CA SER A 278 -17.84 -51.48 40.14
C SER A 278 -17.43 -52.92 40.46
N ALA A 279 -16.45 -53.46 39.73
CA ALA A 279 -15.91 -54.80 39.95
C ALA A 279 -15.22 -54.97 41.33
N GLY A 280 -14.61 -53.90 41.86
CA GLY A 280 -13.90 -53.89 43.15
C GLY A 280 -14.75 -53.76 44.42
N GLN A 281 -16.08 -53.59 44.34
CA GLN A 281 -16.90 -53.41 45.56
C GLN A 281 -17.02 -54.70 46.41
N PRO A 282 -16.74 -54.68 47.73
CA PRO A 282 -16.83 -55.88 48.58
C PRO A 282 -18.28 -56.36 48.82
N GLN A 283 -18.47 -57.69 48.97
CA GLN A 283 -19.74 -58.27 49.42
C GLN A 283 -19.98 -57.90 50.89
N GLN A 284 -20.68 -56.79 51.16
CA GLN A 284 -21.25 -56.57 52.48
C GLN A 284 -22.53 -57.42 52.63
N GLY A 285 -22.40 -58.53 53.35
CA GLY A 285 -23.53 -59.11 54.07
C GLY A 285 -24.05 -58.08 55.07
N LYS A 286 -25.35 -57.74 55.00
CA LYS A 286 -26.02 -56.91 56.00
C LYS A 286 -25.81 -57.53 57.39
N LYS A 287 -25.00 -56.90 58.24
CA LYS A 287 -25.18 -56.91 59.68
C LYS A 287 -25.71 -55.55 60.11
N SER A 288 -26.94 -55.57 60.60
CA SER A 288 -27.56 -54.50 61.37
C SER A 288 -26.85 -54.31 62.70
N GLU A 289 -26.49 -53.08 63.02
CA GLU A 289 -26.40 -52.40 64.34
C GLU A 289 -25.56 -51.13 64.09
N GLY A 290 -25.95 -49.90 64.37
CA GLY A 290 -27.02 -49.36 65.21
C GLY A 290 -26.44 -48.16 66.00
N LYS A 291 -27.05 -46.98 65.81
CA LYS A 291 -26.92 -45.70 66.56
C LYS A 291 -25.73 -44.77 66.23
N GLN A 292 -25.85 -43.43 66.24
CA GLN A 292 -26.87 -42.38 66.47
C GLN A 292 -26.15 -41.04 66.16
N GLY A 293 -26.71 -39.90 65.74
CA GLY A 293 -28.04 -39.33 65.45
C GLY A 293 -27.80 -38.04 64.62
N ALA A 294 -28.74 -37.19 64.22
CA ALA A 294 -30.11 -36.88 64.66
C ALA A 294 -30.87 -36.20 63.49
N GLU A 295 -32.12 -36.60 63.26
CA GLU A 295 -33.36 -35.76 63.30
C GLU A 295 -33.71 -35.07 61.96
N GLU A 296 -34.94 -35.03 61.45
CA GLU A 296 -36.28 -35.31 62.01
C GLU A 296 -37.34 -35.53 60.89
N SER A 297 -38.31 -36.44 61.15
CA SER A 297 -39.77 -36.40 60.85
C SER A 297 -40.30 -36.26 59.40
N LYS A 298 -41.25 -37.08 58.90
CA LYS A 298 -42.62 -37.32 59.43
C LYS A 298 -43.33 -38.56 58.81
N LYS A 299 -44.21 -39.19 59.60
CA LYS A 299 -45.02 -40.42 59.39
C LYS A 299 -46.36 -40.22 58.64
N GLU A 300 -46.88 -41.31 58.05
CA GLU A 300 -48.26 -41.87 58.16
C GLU A 300 -48.29 -43.27 57.47
N ASN A 301 -48.31 -44.44 58.13
CA ASN A 301 -49.33 -45.21 58.88
C ASN A 301 -50.42 -45.95 58.05
N GLY A 302 -50.41 -47.30 58.11
CA GLY A 302 -51.48 -48.22 57.63
C GLY A 302 -51.07 -49.71 57.61
N GLU A 303 -51.54 -50.48 58.60
CA GLU A 303 -51.40 -51.95 58.88
C GLU A 303 -52.53 -52.80 58.20
N PRO A 304 -52.66 -54.15 58.34
CA PRO A 304 -51.79 -55.29 58.01
C PRO A 304 -52.54 -56.45 57.25
N ASP A 305 -51.98 -57.68 57.25
CA ASP A 305 -52.46 -59.01 56.77
C ASP A 305 -52.17 -59.38 55.29
N ALA A 306 -51.70 -60.57 54.90
CA ALA A 306 -51.66 -61.90 55.53
C ALA A 306 -50.52 -62.80 54.97
N GLN A 307 -50.24 -63.87 55.73
CA GLN A 307 -49.53 -65.13 55.42
C GLN A 307 -49.18 -65.46 53.96
N GLU A 308 -47.96 -65.95 53.71
CA GLU A 308 -47.75 -67.34 53.25
C GLU A 308 -46.28 -67.81 53.34
N GLN A 309 -46.14 -69.12 53.46
CA GLN A 309 -44.92 -69.88 53.71
C GLN A 309 -43.99 -69.96 52.47
N GLY A 310 -42.68 -70.03 52.73
CA GLY A 310 -41.76 -70.86 51.96
C GLY A 310 -40.83 -70.15 50.96
N SER A 311 -39.55 -70.03 51.32
CA SER A 311 -38.40 -70.37 50.44
C SER A 311 -37.07 -70.23 51.20
N GLU A 312 -36.56 -71.35 51.70
CA GLU A 312 -35.12 -71.51 51.96
C GLU A 312 -34.41 -71.71 50.60
N ASP A 313 -34.30 -70.65 49.77
CA ASP A 313 -33.47 -70.66 48.54
C ASP A 313 -33.09 -69.25 48.05
N ALA A 314 -33.09 -68.23 48.92
CA ALA A 314 -32.80 -66.85 48.53
C ALA A 314 -31.32 -66.42 48.73
N GLY A 315 -30.52 -67.19 49.49
CA GLY A 315 -29.14 -66.83 49.81
C GLY A 315 -28.10 -67.27 48.77
N SER A 316 -28.42 -68.27 47.96
CA SER A 316 -27.60 -68.82 46.87
C SER A 316 -27.69 -67.95 45.60
N ASN A 317 -28.90 -67.53 45.21
CA ASN A 317 -29.13 -66.74 43.99
C ASN A 317 -28.57 -65.29 44.07
N GLU A 318 -28.70 -64.58 45.19
CA GLU A 318 -28.18 -63.20 45.31
C GLU A 318 -26.65 -63.11 45.33
N ALA A 319 -25.97 -64.15 45.83
CA ALA A 319 -24.51 -64.24 45.83
C ALA A 319 -23.97 -64.56 44.43
N GLN A 320 -24.70 -65.37 43.66
CA GLN A 320 -24.37 -65.77 42.29
C GLN A 320 -24.63 -64.61 41.30
N ASP A 321 -25.77 -63.91 41.41
CA ASP A 321 -26.07 -62.71 40.61
C ASP A 321 -25.04 -61.58 40.81
N LYS A 322 -24.56 -61.37 42.05
CA LYS A 322 -23.51 -60.37 42.33
C LYS A 322 -22.13 -60.78 41.83
N ALA A 323 -21.84 -62.09 41.80
CA ALA A 323 -20.60 -62.60 41.21
C ALA A 323 -20.61 -62.49 39.68
N ASP A 324 -21.77 -62.72 39.06
CA ASP A 324 -21.98 -62.56 37.62
C ASP A 324 -21.90 -61.08 37.20
N GLN A 325 -22.49 -60.15 37.96
CA GLN A 325 -22.35 -58.71 37.75
C GLN A 325 -20.89 -58.22 37.84
N LYS A 326 -20.08 -58.76 38.75
CA LYS A 326 -18.65 -58.44 38.83
C LYS A 326 -17.88 -58.95 37.63
N LYS A 327 -18.16 -60.17 37.18
CA LYS A 327 -17.53 -60.74 35.98
C LYS A 327 -17.93 -59.98 34.72
N GLU A 328 -19.17 -59.49 34.64
CA GLU A 328 -19.65 -58.65 33.54
C GLU A 328 -18.98 -57.27 33.56
N ALA A 329 -18.92 -56.59 34.71
CA ALA A 329 -18.19 -55.32 34.85
C ALA A 329 -16.69 -55.45 34.53
N GLN A 330 -16.04 -56.57 34.90
CA GLN A 330 -14.66 -56.84 34.51
C GLN A 330 -14.50 -57.02 33.00
N LYS A 331 -15.47 -57.68 32.33
CA LYS A 331 -15.49 -57.87 30.87
C LYS A 331 -15.70 -56.56 30.13
N GLU A 332 -16.63 -55.74 30.59
CA GLU A 332 -16.84 -54.40 30.03
C GLU A 332 -15.60 -53.53 30.20
N ALA A 333 -14.95 -53.55 31.38
CA ALA A 333 -13.68 -52.86 31.59
C ALA A 333 -12.57 -53.32 30.61
N THR A 334 -12.43 -54.63 30.35
CA THR A 334 -11.46 -55.12 29.36
C THR A 334 -11.79 -54.68 27.94
N GLU A 335 -13.06 -54.65 27.55
CA GLU A 335 -13.45 -54.23 26.20
C GLU A 335 -13.27 -52.72 26.00
N GLU A 336 -13.59 -51.88 27.00
CA GLU A 336 -13.33 -50.43 26.93
C GLU A 336 -11.83 -50.12 26.91
N LEU A 337 -10.99 -50.87 27.64
CA LEU A 337 -9.53 -50.75 27.53
C LEU A 337 -9.01 -51.09 26.12
N LYS A 338 -9.57 -52.13 25.48
CA LYS A 338 -9.19 -52.50 24.10
C LYS A 338 -9.60 -51.45 23.08
N ARG A 339 -10.81 -50.87 23.23
CA ARG A 339 -11.24 -49.77 22.35
C ARG A 339 -10.38 -48.54 22.56
N ALA A 340 -10.05 -48.20 23.81
CA ALA A 340 -9.18 -47.07 24.11
C ALA A 340 -7.79 -47.25 23.47
N LEU A 341 -7.23 -48.46 23.55
CA LEU A 341 -5.98 -48.81 22.87
C LEU A 341 -6.05 -48.63 21.36
N HIS A 342 -7.12 -49.11 20.72
CA HIS A 342 -7.32 -48.94 19.28
C HIS A 342 -7.37 -47.46 18.90
N ARG A 343 -8.12 -46.63 19.65
CA ARG A 343 -8.20 -45.18 19.41
C ARG A 343 -6.85 -44.48 19.60
N LEU A 344 -6.08 -44.87 20.62
CA LEU A 344 -4.73 -44.34 20.85
C LEU A 344 -3.77 -44.71 19.71
N GLU A 345 -3.84 -45.94 19.19
CA GLU A 345 -3.04 -46.38 18.04
C GLU A 345 -3.40 -45.64 16.76
N GLU A 346 -4.69 -45.40 16.50
CA GLU A 346 -5.12 -44.60 15.36
C GLU A 346 -4.73 -43.12 15.50
N ALA A 347 -4.86 -42.54 16.69
CA ALA A 347 -4.43 -41.17 16.97
C ALA A 347 -2.91 -41.02 16.73
N LYS A 348 -2.11 -41.98 17.19
CA LYS A 348 -0.67 -42.02 16.92
C LYS A 348 -0.38 -42.03 15.43
N LYS A 349 -1.11 -42.83 14.65
CA LYS A 349 -0.92 -42.94 13.20
C LYS A 349 -1.20 -41.62 12.48
N GLU A 350 -2.25 -40.89 12.88
CA GLU A 350 -2.53 -39.56 12.31
C GLU A 350 -1.45 -38.53 12.70
N LEU A 351 -0.93 -38.58 13.94
CA LEU A 351 0.19 -37.71 14.38
C LEU A 351 1.49 -38.00 13.63
N GLU A 352 1.81 -39.27 13.39
CA GLU A 352 2.97 -39.68 12.59
C GLU A 352 2.84 -39.22 11.14
N LYS A 353 1.64 -39.29 10.57
CA LYS A 353 1.37 -38.81 9.21
C LYS A 353 1.55 -37.30 9.07
N LYS A 354 1.08 -36.49 10.04
CA LYS A 354 1.35 -35.03 10.06
C LYS A 354 2.85 -34.74 10.17
N ARG A 355 3.56 -35.53 10.98
CA ARG A 355 5.01 -35.40 11.11
C ARG A 355 5.73 -35.70 9.81
N GLU A 356 5.34 -36.76 9.10
CA GLU A 356 5.94 -37.13 7.80
C GLU A 356 5.62 -36.13 6.68
N SER A 357 4.40 -35.58 6.65
CA SER A 357 3.99 -34.61 5.63
C SER A 357 4.75 -33.28 5.70
N THR A 358 5.36 -32.99 6.85
CA THR A 358 6.07 -31.73 7.13
C THR A 358 7.60 -31.88 7.12
N LYS A 359 8.13 -33.09 6.85
CA LYS A 359 9.59 -33.38 6.80
C LYS A 359 10.28 -32.96 5.51
N SER A 360 9.55 -32.53 4.49
CA SER A 360 10.16 -32.16 3.20
C SER A 360 10.51 -30.67 3.17
N GLY A 361 11.79 -30.35 3.02
CA GLY A 361 12.26 -28.98 2.77
C GLY A 361 11.88 -28.43 1.39
N ASP A 362 11.18 -29.20 0.53
CA ASP A 362 10.84 -28.79 -0.84
C ASP A 362 9.92 -27.57 -0.91
N ALA A 363 8.98 -27.45 0.03
CA ALA A 363 8.11 -26.28 0.12
C ALA A 363 8.94 -25.02 0.44
N GLN A 364 9.87 -25.15 1.38
CA GLN A 364 10.73 -24.06 1.81
C GLN A 364 11.74 -23.65 0.72
N ARG A 365 12.30 -24.61 -0.03
CA ARG A 365 13.13 -24.33 -1.22
C ARG A 365 12.36 -23.58 -2.31
N LYS A 366 11.08 -23.90 -2.52
CA LYS A 366 10.23 -23.14 -3.46
C LYS A 366 10.02 -21.70 -3.00
N LEU A 367 9.85 -21.45 -1.70
CA LEU A 367 9.75 -20.09 -1.16
C LEU A 367 11.08 -19.34 -1.31
N SER A 368 12.21 -19.99 -1.03
CA SER A 368 13.54 -19.44 -1.29
C SER A 368 13.74 -19.07 -2.77
N ASP A 369 13.35 -19.94 -3.70
CA ASP A 369 13.43 -19.66 -5.14
C ASP A 369 12.54 -18.47 -5.54
N LYS A 370 11.35 -18.34 -4.93
CA LYS A 370 10.49 -17.16 -5.12
C LYS A 370 11.15 -15.90 -4.56
N ALA A 371 11.74 -15.96 -3.36
CA ALA A 371 12.48 -14.86 -2.75
C ALA A 371 13.65 -14.40 -3.62
N LYS A 372 14.48 -15.33 -4.12
CA LYS A 372 15.59 -15.03 -5.03
C LYS A 372 15.13 -14.37 -6.33
N LYS A 373 14.06 -14.88 -6.94
CA LYS A 373 13.46 -14.28 -8.15
C LYS A 373 12.95 -12.87 -7.88
N LEU A 374 12.29 -12.65 -6.73
CA LEU A 374 11.83 -11.33 -6.32
C LEU A 374 13.03 -10.38 -6.11
N SER A 375 14.07 -10.82 -5.41
CA SER A 375 15.31 -10.06 -5.22
C SER A 375 15.93 -9.63 -6.56
N GLN A 376 16.02 -10.54 -7.53
CA GLN A 376 16.52 -10.24 -8.87
C GLN A 376 15.68 -9.19 -9.61
N LYS A 377 14.34 -9.29 -9.54
CA LYS A 377 13.44 -8.25 -10.09
C LYS A 377 13.61 -6.90 -9.38
N MET A 378 13.90 -6.92 -8.09
CA MET A 378 14.17 -5.71 -7.31
C MET A 378 15.53 -5.08 -7.66
N GLN A 379 16.50 -5.87 -8.12
CA GLN A 379 17.81 -5.39 -8.57
C GLN A 379 17.80 -4.80 -9.98
N SER A 380 16.98 -5.30 -10.91
CA SER A 380 17.06 -4.89 -12.33
C SER A 380 15.69 -4.68 -13.00
N PRO A 381 15.51 -3.61 -13.81
CA PRO A 381 14.24 -3.31 -14.50
C PRO A 381 14.01 -4.22 -15.70
N LYS A 382 15.09 -4.68 -16.36
CA LYS A 382 15.05 -5.59 -17.50
C LYS A 382 15.27 -7.03 -17.04
N GLY A 383 14.23 -7.60 -16.43
CA GLY A 383 14.20 -8.98 -15.93
C GLY A 383 13.09 -9.84 -16.54
N GLY A 384 12.71 -9.59 -17.80
CA GLY A 384 11.83 -10.48 -18.57
C GLY A 384 12.65 -11.50 -19.36
N ASP A 385 12.48 -12.80 -19.05
CA ASP A 385 12.90 -13.96 -19.84
C ASP A 385 14.38 -14.09 -20.23
N SER A 386 15.25 -14.40 -19.25
CA SER A 386 16.46 -15.19 -19.54
C SER A 386 16.17 -16.67 -19.33
N LYS A 387 15.66 -17.31 -20.38
CA LYS A 387 15.42 -18.74 -20.47
C LYS A 387 16.76 -19.48 -20.51
N GLY A 388 17.16 -20.05 -19.38
CA GLY A 388 17.91 -21.29 -19.20
C GLY A 388 19.16 -21.56 -20.05
N LYS A 389 20.32 -21.59 -19.38
CA LYS A 389 21.26 -22.71 -19.54
C LYS A 389 22.03 -22.95 -18.24
N PRO A 390 21.78 -24.06 -17.52
CA PRO A 390 22.69 -24.54 -16.49
C PRO A 390 23.82 -25.29 -17.18
N GLN A 391 25.06 -24.81 -17.06
CA GLN A 391 26.21 -25.56 -17.54
C GLN A 391 27.01 -26.10 -16.34
N GLY A 392 26.62 -27.32 -15.96
CA GLY A 392 27.53 -28.43 -15.70
C GLY A 392 28.57 -28.26 -14.60
N ASN A 393 28.25 -28.81 -13.44
CA ASN A 393 29.23 -29.32 -12.50
C ASN A 393 30.06 -30.43 -13.19
N LYS A 394 31.39 -30.34 -13.21
CA LYS A 394 32.29 -31.49 -13.33
C LYS A 394 33.66 -31.23 -12.71
N ASP A 395 33.93 -32.08 -11.73
CA ASP A 395 35.20 -32.70 -11.34
C ASP A 395 36.20 -31.94 -10.44
N GLN A 396 36.32 -32.51 -9.23
CA GLN A 396 37.51 -32.59 -8.39
C GLN A 396 38.78 -32.84 -9.20
N ASP A 397 39.91 -32.24 -8.83
CA ASP A 397 40.95 -32.99 -8.11
C ASP A 397 42.18 -32.12 -7.72
N ASN A 398 42.91 -32.71 -6.79
CA ASN A 398 43.91 -32.20 -5.87
C ASN A 398 45.33 -31.98 -6.48
N LYS A 399 46.16 -31.25 -5.72
CA LYS A 399 47.65 -31.18 -5.68
C LYS A 399 48.45 -30.36 -6.73
N GLY A 400 49.36 -29.51 -6.20
CA GLY A 400 50.69 -29.31 -6.78
C GLY A 400 51.33 -27.93 -6.62
N ASP A 401 52.18 -27.79 -5.59
CA ASP A 401 53.48 -27.07 -5.52
C ASP A 401 53.75 -25.66 -6.12
N GLN A 402 54.27 -24.81 -5.21
CA GLN A 402 55.47 -23.95 -5.28
C GLN A 402 55.70 -22.84 -6.35
N GLN A 403 55.92 -21.65 -5.77
CA GLN A 403 57.02 -20.68 -5.96
C GLN A 403 57.07 -19.66 -7.12
N ASP A 404 57.17 -18.40 -6.66
CA ASP A 404 58.09 -17.31 -7.04
C ASP A 404 58.07 -16.70 -8.46
N GLY A 405 57.90 -15.37 -8.49
CA GLY A 405 58.35 -14.51 -9.58
C GLY A 405 57.62 -13.18 -9.76
N GLN A 406 58.03 -12.14 -9.01
CA GLN A 406 58.00 -10.75 -9.49
C GLN A 406 59.25 -10.50 -10.37
N PRO A 407 59.42 -9.37 -11.10
CA PRO A 407 58.46 -8.42 -11.70
C PRO A 407 58.84 -8.08 -13.18
N ASN A 408 58.07 -7.19 -13.83
CA ASN A 408 58.54 -5.99 -14.57
C ASN A 408 58.02 -5.74 -16.02
N GLU A 409 57.54 -4.51 -16.19
CA GLU A 409 57.59 -3.55 -17.30
C GLU A 409 57.23 -3.88 -18.78
N SER A 410 56.21 -3.16 -19.23
CA SER A 410 56.19 -2.25 -20.40
C SER A 410 56.30 -2.83 -21.82
N GLY A 411 55.19 -2.72 -22.55
CA GLY A 411 55.13 -2.84 -24.01
C GLY A 411 53.82 -2.27 -24.56
N ASP A 412 53.90 -1.04 -25.05
CA ASP A 412 52.92 -0.28 -25.84
C ASP A 412 51.96 -1.13 -26.70
N GLN A 413 50.65 -1.00 -26.47
CA GLN A 413 49.63 -1.24 -27.48
C GLN A 413 48.45 -0.27 -27.28
N GLN A 414 48.57 0.87 -27.95
CA GLN A 414 47.57 1.45 -28.83
C GLN A 414 46.13 1.52 -28.29
N GLN A 415 45.83 2.68 -27.70
CA GLN A 415 44.49 3.18 -27.40
C GLN A 415 43.58 3.05 -28.64
N SER A 416 42.70 2.05 -28.61
CA SER A 416 41.40 2.16 -29.24
C SER A 416 40.46 2.71 -28.18
N GLN A 417 39.94 3.91 -28.42
CA GLN A 417 38.82 4.49 -27.68
C GLN A 417 37.62 3.55 -27.79
N ASP A 418 37.38 2.79 -26.73
CA ASP A 418 36.07 2.26 -26.42
C ASP A 418 35.74 2.73 -24.99
N GLU A 419 35.51 4.03 -24.86
CA GLU A 419 34.84 4.57 -23.68
C GLU A 419 33.39 4.10 -23.72
N SER A 420 33.19 2.89 -23.20
CA SER A 420 32.33 2.68 -22.04
C SER A 420 31.02 3.45 -22.11
N LYS A 421 30.06 2.92 -22.88
CA LYS A 421 28.65 2.98 -22.52
C LYS A 421 28.48 2.30 -21.16
N LYS A 422 28.76 3.04 -20.08
CA LYS A 422 28.27 2.71 -18.75
C LYS A 422 26.77 2.94 -18.80
N SER A 423 26.04 1.87 -19.06
CA SER A 423 24.63 1.75 -18.68
C SER A 423 24.50 2.38 -17.29
N GLN A 424 23.66 3.41 -17.15
CA GLN A 424 23.30 3.92 -15.83
C GLN A 424 22.79 2.72 -15.02
N GLU A 425 23.57 2.31 -14.02
CA GLU A 425 23.12 1.33 -13.03
C GLU A 425 21.94 1.95 -12.29
N GLU A 426 20.73 1.63 -12.74
CA GLU A 426 19.53 1.88 -11.97
C GLU A 426 19.68 1.20 -10.60
N LYS A 427 19.55 1.98 -9.53
CA LYS A 427 19.74 1.50 -8.17
C LYS A 427 18.69 0.44 -7.82
N PRO A 428 19.06 -0.61 -7.07
CA PRO A 428 18.12 -1.61 -6.58
C PRO A 428 17.02 -0.96 -5.73
N LEU A 429 15.85 -1.60 -5.72
CA LEU A 429 14.76 -1.20 -4.83
C LEU A 429 15.16 -1.37 -3.36
N PRO A 430 14.74 -0.47 -2.46
CA PRO A 430 14.87 -0.67 -1.01
C PRO A 430 14.24 -1.99 -0.59
N GLY A 431 14.79 -2.65 0.43
CA GLY A 431 14.32 -3.95 0.89
C GLY A 431 14.89 -5.15 0.13
N GLU A 432 15.58 -4.96 -1.00
CA GLU A 432 16.10 -6.06 -1.82
C GLU A 432 17.04 -6.98 -1.04
N GLU A 433 18.01 -6.41 -0.32
CA GLU A 433 18.94 -7.21 0.48
C GLU A 433 18.24 -8.01 1.59
N ASN A 434 17.16 -7.46 2.17
CA ASN A 434 16.34 -8.20 3.14
C ASN A 434 15.63 -9.39 2.47
N VAL A 435 15.13 -9.23 1.24
CA VAL A 435 14.52 -10.34 0.49
C VAL A 435 15.55 -11.43 0.16
N ASP A 436 16.78 -11.06 -0.23
CA ASP A 436 17.87 -12.01 -0.44
C ASP A 436 18.22 -12.78 0.85
N ARG A 437 18.34 -12.07 1.98
CA ARG A 437 18.58 -12.70 3.30
C ARG A 437 17.44 -13.62 3.71
N ALA A 438 16.19 -13.22 3.50
CA ALA A 438 15.03 -14.07 3.76
C ALA A 438 15.10 -15.37 2.93
N GLY A 439 15.49 -15.27 1.65
CA GLY A 439 15.70 -16.44 0.80
C GLY A 439 16.76 -17.41 1.34
N LYS A 440 17.85 -16.90 1.92
CA LYS A 440 18.89 -17.74 2.57
C LYS A 440 18.35 -18.44 3.81
N HIS A 441 17.64 -17.72 4.67
CA HIS A 441 16.98 -18.31 5.84
C HIS A 441 15.95 -19.37 5.44
N MET A 442 15.23 -19.18 4.33
CA MET A 442 14.36 -20.22 3.77
C MET A 442 15.16 -21.44 3.30
N ASP A 443 16.25 -21.28 2.55
CA ASP A 443 17.10 -22.41 2.16
C ASP A 443 17.62 -23.20 3.37
N ASP A 444 18.05 -22.49 4.42
CA ASP A 444 18.58 -23.10 5.64
C ASP A 444 17.47 -23.83 6.41
N ALA A 445 16.29 -23.22 6.59
CA ALA A 445 15.11 -23.90 7.13
C ALA A 445 14.77 -25.19 6.35
N GLY A 446 14.89 -25.17 5.01
CA GLY A 446 14.69 -26.35 4.18
C GLY A 446 15.72 -27.46 4.42
N LYS A 447 16.97 -27.13 4.77
CA LYS A 447 17.98 -28.12 5.16
C LYS A 447 17.69 -28.70 6.54
N GLU A 448 17.34 -27.86 7.51
CA GLU A 448 16.99 -28.31 8.86
C GLU A 448 15.78 -29.26 8.83
N LEU A 449 14.78 -28.99 7.98
CA LEU A 449 13.64 -29.90 7.76
C LEU A 449 14.08 -31.26 7.17
N ASP A 450 14.97 -31.26 6.18
CA ASP A 450 15.52 -32.49 5.59
C ASP A 450 16.37 -33.30 6.60
N GLU A 451 17.00 -32.62 7.57
CA GLU A 451 17.74 -33.21 8.68
C GLU A 451 16.84 -33.65 9.87
N GLU A 452 15.51 -33.50 9.73
CA GLU A 452 14.49 -33.73 10.76
C GLU A 452 14.58 -32.81 11.99
N ASP A 453 15.32 -31.70 11.91
CA ASP A 453 15.40 -30.67 12.95
C ASP A 453 14.33 -29.57 12.73
N VAL A 454 13.10 -29.91 13.06
CA VAL A 454 11.95 -28.99 12.91
C VAL A 454 12.07 -27.78 13.87
N GLU A 455 12.77 -27.92 15.00
CA GLU A 455 12.93 -26.83 15.96
C GLU A 455 13.87 -25.74 15.40
N GLN A 456 15.00 -26.12 14.81
CA GLN A 456 15.87 -25.16 14.11
C GLN A 456 15.22 -24.60 12.84
N ALA A 457 14.47 -25.42 12.10
CA ALA A 457 13.72 -24.95 10.94
C ALA A 457 12.80 -23.77 11.30
N VAL A 458 12.00 -23.88 12.37
CA VAL A 458 11.09 -22.80 12.81
C VAL A 458 11.85 -21.52 13.17
N LEU A 459 13.04 -21.62 13.75
CA LEU A 459 13.87 -20.45 14.06
C LEU A 459 14.37 -19.74 12.78
N GLU A 460 14.76 -20.50 11.77
CA GLU A 460 15.15 -19.95 10.47
C GLU A 460 13.94 -19.38 9.71
N GLU A 461 12.77 -20.00 9.82
CA GLU A 461 11.51 -19.48 9.27
C GLU A 461 11.10 -18.14 9.91
N ASP A 462 11.25 -18.01 11.24
CA ASP A 462 10.97 -16.75 11.96
C ASP A 462 11.96 -15.64 11.52
N LYS A 463 13.25 -15.96 11.32
CA LYS A 463 14.23 -15.00 10.76
C LYS A 463 13.87 -14.60 9.33
N ALA A 464 13.42 -15.54 8.51
CA ALA A 464 12.97 -15.23 7.15
C ALA A 464 11.78 -14.27 7.18
N LEU A 465 10.79 -14.49 8.04
CA LEU A 465 9.64 -13.59 8.21
C LEU A 465 10.07 -12.19 8.65
N ASP A 466 10.96 -12.08 9.63
CA ASP A 466 11.48 -10.79 10.11
C ASP A 466 12.14 -9.98 8.98
N GLU A 467 12.94 -10.63 8.14
CA GLU A 467 13.58 -9.99 6.99
C GLU A 467 12.55 -9.57 5.92
N LEU A 468 11.56 -10.41 5.59
CA LEU A 468 10.50 -10.04 4.65
C LEU A 468 9.67 -8.86 5.15
N GLU A 469 9.36 -8.79 6.45
CA GLU A 469 8.63 -7.67 7.05
C GLU A 469 9.47 -6.38 7.05
N ARG A 470 10.80 -6.48 7.25
CA ARG A 470 11.72 -5.35 7.04
C ARG A 470 11.70 -4.87 5.59
N ALA A 471 11.78 -5.79 4.62
CA ALA A 471 11.66 -5.44 3.20
C ALA A 471 10.35 -4.72 2.89
N GLN A 472 9.23 -5.19 3.47
CA GLN A 472 7.92 -4.59 3.27
C GLN A 472 7.87 -3.15 3.80
N ARG A 473 8.42 -2.91 5.00
CA ARG A 473 8.51 -1.57 5.58
C ARG A 473 9.37 -0.63 4.73
N GLU A 474 10.52 -1.09 4.28
CA GLU A 474 11.41 -0.28 3.42
C GLU A 474 10.76 0.08 2.09
N LEU A 475 10.04 -0.85 1.45
CA LEU A 475 9.26 -0.58 0.24
C LEU A 475 8.11 0.41 0.50
N GLU A 476 7.45 0.32 1.65
CA GLU A 476 6.41 1.27 2.06
C GLU A 476 6.92 2.68 2.27
N GLU A 477 8.05 2.81 2.96
CA GLU A 477 8.72 4.08 3.18
C GLU A 477 9.21 4.68 1.87
N ALA A 478 9.82 3.88 1.00
CA ALA A 478 10.28 4.30 -0.32
C ALA A 478 9.13 4.80 -1.18
N LEU A 479 8.01 4.07 -1.21
CA LEU A 479 6.83 4.46 -1.98
C LEU A 479 6.21 5.75 -1.41
N LYS A 480 6.13 5.87 -0.08
CA LYS A 480 5.65 7.08 0.58
C LYS A 480 6.54 8.29 0.24
N GLN A 481 7.85 8.11 0.21
CA GLN A 481 8.80 9.16 -0.15
C GLN A 481 8.62 9.59 -1.62
N LEU A 482 8.53 8.65 -2.57
CA LEU A 482 8.35 8.98 -3.99
C LEU A 482 7.03 9.73 -4.25
N ARG A 483 5.94 9.35 -3.58
CA ARG A 483 4.67 10.10 -3.64
C ARG A 483 4.82 11.52 -3.10
N GLN A 484 5.55 11.70 -2.00
CA GLN A 484 5.78 13.05 -1.44
C GLN A 484 6.59 13.92 -2.40
N GLU A 485 7.58 13.34 -3.07
CA GLU A 485 8.38 14.03 -4.08
C GLU A 485 7.52 14.38 -5.31
N GLU A 486 6.64 13.49 -5.78
CA GLU A 486 5.68 13.75 -6.86
C GLU A 486 4.73 14.91 -6.50
N GLN A 487 4.16 14.90 -5.30
CA GLN A 487 3.33 15.99 -4.81
C GLN A 487 4.10 17.32 -4.74
N GLU A 488 5.34 17.32 -4.25
CA GLU A 488 6.18 18.54 -4.18
C GLU A 488 6.44 19.12 -5.57
N ASP A 489 6.67 18.28 -6.57
CA ASP A 489 6.90 18.70 -7.96
C ASP A 489 5.64 19.28 -8.59
N ILE A 490 4.49 18.62 -8.42
CA ILE A 490 3.19 19.13 -8.89
C ILE A 490 2.90 20.49 -8.25
N LEU A 491 3.05 20.60 -6.93
CA LEU A 491 2.81 21.85 -6.20
C LEU A 491 3.76 22.96 -6.67
N THR A 492 5.04 22.64 -6.91
CA THR A 492 6.02 23.62 -7.37
C THR A 492 5.74 24.08 -8.80
N GLY A 493 5.37 23.16 -9.70
CA GLY A 493 4.95 23.48 -11.06
C GLY A 493 3.69 24.34 -11.08
N LEU A 494 2.71 24.02 -10.24
CA LEU A 494 1.50 24.82 -10.07
C LEU A 494 1.82 26.22 -9.52
N GLN A 495 2.76 26.33 -8.57
CA GLN A 495 3.18 27.61 -8.01
C GLN A 495 3.77 28.52 -9.08
N ALA A 496 4.63 27.98 -9.94
CA ALA A 496 5.25 28.73 -11.02
C ALA A 496 4.18 29.28 -11.98
N ARG A 497 3.26 28.41 -12.44
CA ARG A 497 2.18 28.78 -13.36
C ARG A 497 1.23 29.81 -12.76
N LEU A 498 0.76 29.62 -11.52
CA LEU A 498 -0.12 30.59 -10.85
C LEU A 498 0.57 31.93 -10.62
N SER A 499 1.88 31.94 -10.33
CA SER A 499 2.65 33.17 -10.19
C SER A 499 2.75 33.95 -11.50
N GLU A 500 2.98 33.27 -12.62
CA GLU A 500 3.00 33.89 -13.95
C GLU A 500 1.62 34.43 -14.31
N MET A 501 0.58 33.63 -14.10
CA MET A 501 -0.80 34.03 -14.37
C MET A 501 -1.19 35.28 -13.59
N LEU A 502 -0.78 35.38 -12.32
CA LEU A 502 -1.05 36.53 -11.47
C LEU A 502 -0.40 37.82 -12.01
N GLU A 503 0.84 37.74 -12.46
CA GLU A 503 1.54 38.90 -13.02
C GLU A 503 0.92 39.36 -14.35
N ILE A 504 0.50 38.41 -15.21
CA ILE A 504 -0.23 38.73 -16.43
C ILE A 504 -1.58 39.39 -16.10
N GLN A 505 -2.35 38.83 -15.16
CA GLN A 505 -3.64 39.39 -14.76
C GLN A 505 -3.51 40.82 -14.23
N LYS A 506 -2.51 41.11 -13.39
CA LYS A 506 -2.24 42.47 -12.91
C LYS A 506 -2.00 43.44 -14.06
N GLY A 507 -1.23 43.03 -15.06
CA GLY A 507 -0.99 43.82 -16.27
C GLY A 507 -2.29 44.14 -17.02
N ILE A 508 -3.15 43.13 -17.21
CA ILE A 508 -4.47 43.29 -17.83
C ILE A 508 -5.32 44.27 -17.01
N ASN A 509 -5.42 44.10 -15.69
CA ASN A 509 -6.22 44.95 -14.80
C ASN A 509 -5.81 46.42 -14.88
N ILE A 510 -4.50 46.70 -14.84
CA ILE A 510 -3.96 48.06 -14.94
C ILE A 510 -4.33 48.70 -16.29
N GLU A 511 -4.19 47.95 -17.39
CA GLU A 511 -4.51 48.47 -18.72
C GLU A 511 -6.01 48.66 -18.95
N THR A 512 -6.83 47.73 -18.47
CA THR A 512 -8.29 47.83 -18.52
C THR A 512 -8.79 49.02 -17.70
N SER A 513 -8.27 49.21 -16.48
CA SER A 513 -8.66 50.35 -15.64
C SER A 513 -8.33 51.70 -16.30
N LYS A 514 -7.15 51.83 -16.93
CA LYS A 514 -6.80 53.04 -17.68
C LYS A 514 -7.73 53.32 -18.84
N LEU A 515 -8.25 52.27 -19.49
CA LEU A 515 -9.24 52.42 -20.56
C LEU A 515 -10.63 52.72 -20.02
N ALA A 516 -11.00 52.16 -18.87
CA ALA A 516 -12.31 52.37 -18.24
C ALA A 516 -12.50 53.81 -17.72
N GLU A 517 -11.40 54.51 -17.38
CA GLU A 517 -11.44 55.94 -17.01
C GLU A 517 -11.75 56.86 -18.21
N LEU A 518 -11.59 56.38 -19.44
CA LEU A 518 -11.90 57.14 -20.65
C LEU A 518 -13.39 57.01 -20.98
N ASP A 519 -14.02 58.11 -21.42
CA ASP A 519 -15.40 58.06 -21.90
C ASP A 519 -15.49 57.19 -23.16
N LYS A 520 -16.31 56.14 -23.10
CA LYS A 520 -16.58 55.21 -24.21
C LYS A 520 -17.05 55.94 -25.48
N ALA A 521 -17.71 57.09 -25.36
CA ALA A 521 -18.12 57.91 -26.50
C ALA A 521 -16.94 58.51 -27.28
N LEU A 522 -15.75 58.60 -26.67
CA LEU A 522 -14.53 59.13 -27.28
C LEU A 522 -13.63 58.05 -27.90
N PHE A 523 -14.03 56.77 -27.82
CA PHE A 523 -13.20 55.66 -28.29
C PHE A 523 -13.03 55.70 -29.81
N ARG A 524 -11.77 55.77 -30.25
CA ARG A 524 -11.36 55.65 -31.64
C ARG A 524 -10.90 54.22 -31.92
N ARG A 525 -10.36 54.01 -33.12
CA ARG A 525 -9.85 52.70 -33.54
C ARG A 525 -8.74 52.18 -32.61
N ALA A 526 -7.91 53.06 -32.05
CA ALA A 526 -6.80 52.67 -31.19
C ALA A 526 -7.27 52.04 -29.87
N GLU A 527 -8.27 52.65 -29.21
CA GLU A 527 -8.82 52.17 -27.95
C GLU A 527 -9.57 50.84 -28.14
N LYS A 528 -10.32 50.70 -29.24
CA LYS A 528 -10.99 49.44 -29.61
C LYS A 528 -9.99 48.32 -29.87
N LEU A 529 -8.92 48.59 -30.63
CA LEU A 529 -7.84 47.62 -30.85
C LEU A 529 -7.16 47.21 -29.55
N LYS A 530 -7.02 48.13 -28.59
CA LYS A 530 -6.46 47.82 -27.27
C LYS A 530 -7.41 46.95 -26.43
N CYS A 531 -8.73 47.16 -26.53
CA CYS A 531 -9.71 46.26 -25.91
C CYS A 531 -9.62 44.84 -26.49
N ASP A 532 -9.48 44.73 -27.81
CA ASP A 532 -9.28 43.43 -28.48
C ASP A 532 -7.95 42.76 -28.07
N GLU A 533 -6.88 43.53 -27.90
CA GLU A 533 -5.60 43.02 -27.39
C GLU A 533 -5.73 42.49 -25.96
N LEU A 534 -6.41 43.22 -25.08
CA LEU A 534 -6.67 42.79 -23.70
C LEU A 534 -7.59 41.56 -23.65
N ALA A 535 -8.60 41.51 -24.51
CA ALA A 535 -9.46 40.34 -24.65
C ALA A 535 -8.64 39.10 -25.01
N LYS A 536 -7.71 39.21 -25.98
CA LYS A 536 -6.81 38.11 -26.37
C LYS A 536 -5.90 37.68 -25.23
N LYS A 537 -5.24 38.62 -24.55
CA LYS A 537 -4.39 38.32 -23.38
C LYS A 537 -5.17 37.60 -22.28
N GLN A 538 -6.41 38.02 -22.03
CA GLN A 538 -7.28 37.35 -21.06
C GLN A 538 -7.67 35.93 -21.50
N GLY A 539 -7.95 35.73 -22.80
CA GLY A 539 -8.24 34.41 -23.36
C GLY A 539 -7.04 33.45 -23.34
N ASP A 540 -5.82 33.94 -23.56
CA ASP A 540 -4.61 33.13 -23.41
C ASP A 540 -4.35 32.76 -21.95
N LEU A 541 -4.73 33.63 -21.01
CA LEU A 541 -4.71 33.32 -19.59
C LEU A 541 -5.71 32.21 -19.22
N THR A 542 -6.90 32.19 -19.85
CA THR A 542 -7.88 31.11 -19.70
C THR A 542 -7.28 29.75 -20.09
N LYS A 543 -6.53 29.67 -21.20
CA LYS A 543 -5.85 28.42 -21.61
C LYS A 543 -4.83 27.97 -20.56
N SER A 544 -4.12 28.91 -19.96
CA SER A 544 -3.16 28.64 -18.87
C SER A 544 -3.85 28.09 -17.62
N ALA A 545 -5.02 28.65 -17.28
CA ALA A 545 -5.86 28.15 -16.19
C ALA A 545 -6.37 26.72 -16.46
N GLN A 546 -6.82 26.43 -17.68
CA GLN A 546 -7.27 25.10 -18.09
C GLN A 546 -6.19 24.03 -18.00
N MET A 547 -4.93 24.38 -18.30
CA MET A 547 -3.80 23.46 -18.08
C MET A 547 -3.60 23.13 -16.60
N CYS A 548 -3.82 24.11 -15.71
CA CYS A 548 -3.74 23.88 -14.27
C CYS A 548 -4.91 23.00 -13.76
N VAL A 549 -6.12 23.16 -14.30
CA VAL A 549 -7.26 22.28 -13.98
C VAL A 549 -6.92 20.83 -14.32
N ARG A 550 -6.47 20.56 -15.56
CA ARG A 550 -6.10 19.21 -16.01
C ARG A 550 -5.06 18.55 -15.08
N LEU A 551 -4.02 19.27 -14.71
CA LEU A 551 -2.99 18.76 -13.79
C LEU A 551 -3.56 18.41 -12.41
N LEU A 552 -4.51 19.21 -11.89
CA LEU A 552 -5.12 18.98 -10.59
C LEU A 552 -6.14 17.82 -10.62
N GLU A 553 -6.80 17.59 -11.76
CA GLU A 553 -7.71 16.45 -11.97
C GLU A 553 -6.96 15.13 -12.11
N GLU A 554 -5.82 15.12 -12.81
CA GLU A 554 -4.97 13.94 -12.99
C GLU A 554 -4.42 13.40 -11.66
N ASP A 555 -4.15 14.28 -10.69
CA ASP A 555 -3.77 13.88 -9.33
C ASP A 555 -4.93 13.20 -8.57
N GLY A 556 -6.18 13.59 -8.84
CA GLY A 556 -7.40 12.93 -8.36
C GLY A 556 -7.62 12.94 -6.84
N THR A 557 -6.72 13.53 -6.04
CA THR A 557 -6.81 13.48 -4.57
C THR A 557 -7.44 14.74 -3.94
N THR A 558 -7.51 15.84 -4.68
CA THR A 558 -8.07 17.13 -4.22
C THR A 558 -9.38 17.45 -4.92
N VAL A 559 -10.39 17.86 -4.15
CA VAL A 559 -11.73 18.08 -4.67
C VAL A 559 -12.03 19.57 -4.91
N VAL A 560 -11.61 20.43 -3.97
CA VAL A 560 -11.97 21.86 -4.01
C VAL A 560 -11.11 22.64 -5.00
N PHE A 561 -9.83 22.29 -5.12
CA PHE A 561 -8.89 23.07 -5.92
C PHE A 561 -9.18 23.01 -7.43
N PRO A 562 -9.44 21.86 -8.07
CA PRO A 562 -9.86 21.83 -9.47
C PRO A 562 -11.08 22.71 -9.73
N GLN A 563 -12.10 22.61 -8.87
CA GLN A 563 -13.35 23.33 -9.02
C GLN A 563 -13.19 24.86 -8.87
N VAL A 564 -12.35 25.31 -7.94
CA VAL A 564 -11.99 26.73 -7.82
C VAL A 564 -11.26 27.23 -9.07
N MET A 565 -10.37 26.41 -9.64
CA MET A 565 -9.66 26.75 -10.89
C MET A 565 -10.58 26.77 -12.12
N GLU A 566 -11.61 25.92 -12.17
CA GLU A 566 -12.65 25.97 -13.20
C GLU A 566 -13.46 27.26 -13.12
N GLN A 567 -13.90 27.65 -11.93
CA GLN A 567 -14.60 28.93 -11.72
C GLN A 567 -13.75 30.13 -12.13
N LEU A 568 -12.44 30.07 -11.87
CA LEU A 568 -11.49 31.10 -12.27
C LEU A 568 -11.35 31.15 -13.80
N THR A 569 -11.30 30.00 -14.45
CA THR A 569 -11.24 29.84 -15.92
C THR A 569 -12.48 30.48 -16.57
N ALA A 570 -13.67 30.19 -16.04
CA ALA A 570 -14.92 30.75 -16.53
C ALA A 570 -14.97 32.29 -16.40
N ASP A 571 -14.47 32.84 -15.28
CA ASP A 571 -14.37 34.29 -15.11
C ASP A 571 -13.42 34.94 -16.12
N MET A 572 -12.25 34.33 -16.35
CA MET A 572 -11.30 34.82 -17.36
C MET A 572 -11.92 34.80 -18.77
N GLN A 573 -12.66 33.75 -19.11
CA GLN A 573 -13.38 33.66 -20.38
C GLN A 573 -14.45 34.75 -20.50
N MET A 574 -15.28 34.96 -19.47
CA MET A 574 -16.29 36.01 -19.46
C MET A 574 -15.66 37.40 -19.64
N VAL A 575 -14.58 37.71 -18.93
CA VAL A 575 -13.85 38.97 -19.08
C VAL A 575 -13.31 39.12 -20.50
N SER A 576 -12.75 38.05 -21.08
CA SER A 576 -12.26 38.08 -22.47
C SER A 576 -13.38 38.46 -23.45
N GLU A 577 -14.56 37.83 -23.32
CA GLU A 577 -15.71 38.12 -24.17
C GLU A 577 -16.20 39.57 -23.99
N ARG A 578 -16.31 40.06 -22.75
CA ARG A 578 -16.73 41.44 -22.46
C ARG A 578 -15.74 42.48 -22.99
N LEU A 579 -14.44 42.25 -22.83
CA LEU A 579 -13.39 43.11 -23.37
C LEU A 579 -13.47 43.21 -24.90
N SER A 580 -13.74 42.09 -25.60
CA SER A 580 -13.92 42.09 -27.06
C SER A 580 -15.11 42.94 -27.53
N LYS A 581 -16.12 43.10 -26.68
CA LYS A 581 -17.29 43.97 -26.91
C LYS A 581 -17.08 45.41 -26.43
N THR A 582 -15.87 45.75 -25.96
CA THR A 582 -15.57 47.06 -25.34
C THR A 582 -16.47 47.33 -24.12
N GLU A 583 -16.77 46.30 -23.34
CA GLU A 583 -17.53 46.39 -22.08
C GLU A 583 -16.53 46.48 -20.92
N LEU A 584 -16.21 47.71 -20.51
CA LEU A 584 -15.22 48.02 -19.47
C LEU A 584 -15.87 48.41 -18.12
N GLY A 585 -17.13 48.05 -17.93
CA GLY A 585 -17.93 48.45 -16.78
C GLY A 585 -17.53 47.78 -15.46
N PRO A 586 -18.26 48.09 -14.37
CA PRO A 586 -18.00 47.54 -13.04
C PRO A 586 -18.02 46.02 -12.98
N ILE A 587 -18.82 45.34 -13.82
CA ILE A 587 -18.83 43.87 -13.86
C ILE A 587 -17.50 43.34 -14.39
N THR A 588 -16.96 43.93 -15.47
CA THR A 588 -15.71 43.50 -16.09
C THR A 588 -14.52 43.75 -15.17
N THR A 589 -14.38 44.97 -14.66
CA THR A 589 -13.25 45.38 -13.79
C THR A 589 -13.33 44.75 -12.39
N GLY A 590 -14.54 44.54 -11.87
CA GLY A 590 -14.77 43.80 -10.63
C GLY A 590 -14.37 42.33 -10.74
N THR A 591 -14.79 41.67 -11.82
CA THR A 591 -14.42 40.26 -12.08
C THR A 591 -12.90 40.11 -12.26
N GLN A 592 -12.25 41.01 -13.00
CA GLN A 592 -10.79 41.08 -13.11
C GLN A 592 -10.07 41.22 -11.75
N SER A 593 -10.61 42.04 -10.85
CA SER A 593 -10.08 42.22 -9.49
C SER A 593 -10.27 40.98 -8.62
N ASP A 594 -11.37 40.25 -8.83
CA ASP A 594 -11.63 38.98 -8.14
C ASP A 594 -10.67 37.88 -8.64
N ILE A 595 -10.44 37.77 -9.95
CA ILE A 595 -9.46 36.85 -10.55
C ILE A 595 -8.06 37.08 -9.96
N GLU A 596 -7.59 38.34 -9.93
CA GLU A 596 -6.27 38.70 -9.36
C GLU A 596 -6.17 38.29 -7.88
N ARG A 597 -7.21 38.57 -7.10
CA ARG A 597 -7.22 38.24 -5.66
C ARG A 597 -7.20 36.73 -5.42
N GLU A 598 -7.95 35.99 -6.22
CA GLU A 598 -8.04 34.53 -6.12
C GLU A 598 -6.72 33.87 -6.49
N LEU A 599 -6.10 34.27 -7.61
CA LEU A 599 -4.75 33.84 -7.99
C LEU A 599 -3.73 34.13 -6.87
N GLY A 600 -3.77 35.33 -6.27
CA GLY A 600 -2.90 35.71 -5.16
C GLY A 600 -3.08 34.84 -3.91
N GLN A 601 -4.33 34.55 -3.54
CA GLN A 601 -4.66 33.72 -2.38
C GLN A 601 -4.32 32.24 -2.60
N LEU A 602 -4.58 31.71 -3.80
CA LEU A 602 -4.19 30.35 -4.18
C LEU A 602 -2.67 30.20 -4.13
N LEU A 603 -1.94 31.17 -4.69
CA LEU A 603 -0.48 31.19 -4.67
C LEU A 603 0.07 31.26 -3.23
N GLU A 604 -0.50 32.08 -2.37
CA GLU A 604 -0.07 32.17 -0.96
C GLU A 604 -0.37 30.88 -0.19
N SER A 605 -1.54 30.28 -0.43
CA SER A 605 -1.94 29.02 0.19
C SER A 605 -1.00 27.88 -0.22
N LEU A 606 -0.65 27.84 -1.51
CA LEU A 606 0.27 26.86 -2.07
C LEU A 606 1.70 27.03 -1.55
N LYS A 607 2.20 28.27 -1.45
CA LYS A 607 3.53 28.55 -0.87
C LYS A 607 3.61 28.05 0.58
N LYS A 608 2.59 28.32 1.39
CA LYS A 608 2.52 27.83 2.78
C LYS A 608 2.51 26.30 2.84
N LEU A 609 1.76 25.66 1.95
CA LEU A 609 1.70 24.20 1.85
C LEU A 609 3.07 23.59 1.52
N ILE A 610 3.77 24.14 0.52
CA ILE A 610 5.12 23.70 0.12
C ILE A 610 6.10 23.90 1.29
N GLU A 611 6.04 25.03 2.00
CA GLU A 611 6.89 25.27 3.18
C GLU A 611 6.60 24.29 4.33
N GLU A 612 5.33 23.99 4.59
CA GLU A 612 4.93 23.01 5.62
C GLU A 612 5.41 21.59 5.29
N GLN A 613 5.30 21.18 4.02
CA GLN A 613 5.86 19.89 3.56
C GLN A 613 7.38 19.85 3.70
N LYS A 614 8.08 20.93 3.32
CA LYS A 614 9.54 21.05 3.50
C LYS A 614 9.97 21.01 4.97
N LYS A 615 9.19 21.59 5.87
CA LYS A 615 9.43 21.54 7.32
C LYS A 615 9.26 20.11 7.87
N LYS A 616 8.20 19.40 7.45
CA LYS A 616 7.99 17.98 7.81
C LYS A 616 9.14 17.08 7.33
N LYS A 617 9.74 17.38 6.17
CA LYS A 617 10.91 16.64 5.64
C LYS A 617 12.22 16.91 6.43
N ARG A 618 12.37 18.12 7.00
CA ARG A 618 13.60 18.53 7.73
C ARG A 618 13.62 18.11 9.19
N GLN A 619 12.45 18.02 9.82
CA GLN A 619 12.33 17.48 11.17
C GLN A 619 12.27 15.96 11.02
N GLY A 620 13.44 15.31 10.95
CA GLY A 620 13.55 13.85 10.90
C GLY A 620 12.72 13.24 12.04
N GLY A 621 11.55 12.71 11.69
CA GLY A 621 10.50 12.39 12.64
C GLY A 621 9.90 11.06 12.30
N GLY A 622 10.54 9.99 12.80
CA GLY A 622 9.86 8.75 13.10
C GLY A 622 8.68 9.07 14.02
N GLY A 623 7.51 8.56 13.67
CA GLY A 623 6.26 8.83 14.37
C GLY A 623 5.13 8.18 13.60
N GLY A 624 4.72 7.02 14.11
CA GLY A 624 3.68 6.17 13.53
C GLY A 624 2.33 6.87 13.37
N GLY A 625 1.53 6.27 12.51
CA GLY A 625 0.18 6.70 12.20
C GLY A 625 -0.23 6.06 10.89
N GLY A 626 -0.86 4.89 11.02
CA GLY A 626 -1.49 4.18 9.92
C GLY A 626 -2.40 5.10 9.12
N GLY A 627 -2.35 4.92 7.82
CA GLY A 627 -3.04 5.75 6.85
C GLY A 627 -2.46 5.46 5.48
N GLY A 628 -2.60 4.21 5.04
CA GLY A 628 -2.24 3.76 3.70
C GLY A 628 -3.12 4.34 2.58
N GLY A 629 -3.68 5.53 2.78
CA GLY A 629 -4.47 6.27 1.80
C GLY A 629 -3.63 7.29 1.05
N ASN A 630 -4.00 7.55 -0.21
CA ASN A 630 -3.50 8.69 -0.97
C ASN A 630 -3.90 9.97 -0.23
N ALA A 631 -2.94 10.58 0.47
CA ALA A 631 -3.16 11.85 1.15
C ALA A 631 -3.49 12.93 0.10
N PRO A 632 -4.53 13.75 0.30
CA PRO A 632 -4.85 14.85 -0.60
C PRO A 632 -3.66 15.76 -0.88
N LEU A 633 -3.48 16.15 -2.13
CA LEU A 633 -2.47 17.12 -2.58
C LEU A 633 -2.54 18.41 -1.75
N VAL A 634 -3.75 18.84 -1.40
CA VAL A 634 -4.01 19.97 -0.50
C VAL A 634 -4.71 19.51 0.79
N PRO A 635 -4.24 19.91 1.99
CA PRO A 635 -4.86 19.52 3.24
C PRO A 635 -6.26 20.12 3.39
N THR A 636 -7.15 19.43 4.11
CA THR A 636 -8.54 19.86 4.32
C THR A 636 -8.67 21.26 4.90
N SER A 637 -7.74 21.70 5.75
CA SER A 637 -7.73 23.06 6.29
C SER A 637 -7.48 24.14 5.23
N ALA A 638 -6.72 23.82 4.18
CA ALA A 638 -6.52 24.70 3.04
C ALA A 638 -7.73 24.67 2.09
N GLU A 639 -8.34 23.51 1.85
CA GLU A 639 -9.59 23.43 1.09
C GLU A 639 -10.75 24.21 1.77
N LEU A 640 -10.87 24.16 3.09
CA LEU A 640 -11.86 24.96 3.83
C LEU A 640 -11.60 26.47 3.71
N LYS A 641 -10.33 26.88 3.64
CA LYS A 641 -9.97 28.29 3.37
C LYS A 641 -10.33 28.69 1.94
N MET A 642 -10.13 27.80 0.96
CA MET A 642 -10.55 28.00 -0.42
C MET A 642 -12.08 28.16 -0.50
N LEU A 643 -12.85 27.27 0.13
CA LEU A 643 -14.32 27.38 0.25
C LEU A 643 -14.77 28.74 0.82
N LYS A 644 -14.15 29.16 1.94
CA LYS A 644 -14.45 30.46 2.53
C LYS A 644 -14.15 31.60 1.55
N SER A 645 -13.07 31.50 0.78
CA SER A 645 -12.73 32.52 -0.20
C SER A 645 -13.75 32.57 -1.35
N SER A 646 -14.18 31.42 -1.85
CA SER A 646 -15.24 31.32 -2.86
C SER A 646 -16.54 31.98 -2.39
N GLN A 647 -16.96 31.76 -1.13
CA GLN A 647 -18.14 32.44 -0.58
C GLN A 647 -17.97 33.97 -0.54
N LEU A 648 -16.79 34.46 -0.16
CA LEU A 648 -16.52 35.90 -0.14
C LEU A 648 -16.53 36.50 -1.55
N ARG A 649 -16.13 35.75 -2.58
CA ARG A 649 -16.23 36.15 -4.00
C ARG A 649 -17.69 36.25 -4.44
N ILE A 650 -18.53 35.26 -4.13
CA ILE A 650 -19.98 35.32 -4.39
C ILE A 650 -20.61 36.57 -3.74
N ASN A 651 -20.23 36.89 -2.50
CA ASN A 651 -20.71 38.09 -1.80
C ASN A 651 -20.28 39.39 -2.49
N ARG A 652 -19.07 39.44 -3.08
CA ARG A 652 -18.62 40.62 -3.85
C ARG A 652 -19.37 40.75 -5.17
N GLN A 653 -19.54 39.66 -5.91
CA GLN A 653 -20.26 39.65 -7.18
C GLN A 653 -21.70 40.14 -7.02
N THR A 654 -22.41 39.65 -6.01
CA THR A 654 -23.77 40.11 -5.67
C THR A 654 -23.80 41.58 -5.25
N THR A 655 -22.80 42.07 -4.53
CA THR A 655 -22.68 43.49 -4.16
C THR A 655 -22.41 44.38 -5.38
N THR A 656 -21.52 43.95 -6.29
CA THR A 656 -21.23 44.65 -7.55
C THR A 656 -22.46 44.73 -8.44
N ALA A 657 -23.22 43.64 -8.55
CA ALA A 657 -24.48 43.61 -9.30
C ALA A 657 -25.53 44.57 -8.71
N ASP A 658 -25.68 44.62 -7.37
CA ASP A 658 -26.61 45.55 -6.72
C ASP A 658 -26.18 47.02 -6.87
N ALA A 659 -24.88 47.31 -6.83
CA ALA A 659 -24.36 48.64 -7.09
C ALA A 659 -24.62 49.06 -8.55
N ALA A 660 -24.30 48.21 -9.52
CA ALA A 660 -24.52 48.46 -10.95
C ALA A 660 -26.00 48.67 -11.29
N ARG A 661 -26.89 47.95 -10.60
CA ARG A 661 -28.34 48.13 -10.69
C ARG A 661 -28.80 49.49 -10.18
N LYS A 662 -28.20 50.00 -9.10
CA LYS A 662 -28.58 51.26 -8.46
C LYS A 662 -28.13 52.49 -9.25
N ASP A 663 -26.93 52.44 -9.83
CA ASP A 663 -26.35 53.55 -10.59
C ASP A 663 -26.63 53.49 -12.10
N GLY A 664 -27.17 52.35 -12.60
CA GLY A 664 -27.51 52.16 -14.00
C GLY A 664 -26.29 52.02 -14.92
N SER A 665 -25.14 51.65 -14.37
CA SER A 665 -23.87 51.52 -15.10
C SER A 665 -23.76 50.26 -15.98
N GLU A 666 -24.65 49.28 -15.78
CA GLU A 666 -24.70 48.02 -16.54
C GLU A 666 -26.13 47.72 -17.00
N SER A 667 -26.28 46.89 -18.04
CA SER A 667 -27.61 46.51 -18.52
C SER A 667 -28.31 45.53 -17.58
N GLU A 668 -29.65 45.51 -17.60
CA GLU A 668 -30.43 44.55 -16.79
C GLU A 668 -30.08 43.10 -17.12
N ALA A 669 -29.84 42.79 -18.40
CA ALA A 669 -29.40 41.47 -18.85
C ALA A 669 -28.00 41.08 -18.30
N ASP A 670 -27.07 42.04 -18.24
CA ASP A 670 -25.73 41.80 -17.67
C ASP A 670 -25.78 41.54 -16.16
N ILE A 671 -26.64 42.29 -15.46
CA ILE A 671 -26.87 42.14 -14.01
C ILE A 671 -27.53 40.78 -13.72
N GLU A 672 -28.56 40.40 -14.47
CA GLU A 672 -29.23 39.10 -14.33
C GLU A 672 -28.27 37.94 -14.61
N GLY A 673 -27.46 38.05 -15.67
CA GLY A 673 -26.41 37.06 -15.98
C GLY A 673 -25.39 36.89 -14.85
N ASN A 674 -24.89 38.00 -14.28
CA ASN A 674 -23.95 37.96 -13.15
C ASN A 674 -24.57 37.29 -11.91
N LEU A 675 -25.83 37.63 -11.58
CA LEU A 675 -26.54 37.02 -10.45
C LEU A 675 -26.83 35.54 -10.67
N SER A 676 -27.12 35.11 -11.90
CA SER A 676 -27.28 33.69 -12.24
C SER A 676 -25.99 32.91 -11.99
N VAL A 677 -24.84 33.41 -12.46
CA VAL A 677 -23.53 32.79 -12.22
C VAL A 677 -23.21 32.73 -10.72
N ALA A 678 -23.53 33.78 -9.96
CA ALA A 678 -23.36 33.77 -8.51
C ALA A 678 -24.22 32.70 -7.80
N ALA A 679 -25.44 32.46 -8.30
CA ALA A 679 -26.32 31.41 -7.77
C ALA A 679 -25.82 29.99 -8.10
N GLU A 680 -25.34 29.76 -9.33
CA GLU A 680 -24.71 28.50 -9.73
C GLU A 680 -23.50 28.18 -8.84
N ARG A 681 -22.63 29.17 -8.62
CA ARG A 681 -21.46 29.04 -7.72
C ARG A 681 -21.83 28.75 -6.28
N GLN A 682 -22.96 29.25 -5.80
CA GLN A 682 -23.45 28.95 -4.46
C GLN A 682 -23.87 27.48 -4.33
N ALA A 683 -24.47 26.90 -5.37
CA ALA A 683 -24.82 25.48 -5.41
C ALA A 683 -23.56 24.60 -5.51
N GLU A 684 -22.59 24.99 -6.34
CA GLU A 684 -21.28 24.32 -6.43
C GLU A 684 -20.52 24.32 -5.10
N LEU A 685 -20.60 25.42 -4.34
CA LEU A 685 -19.98 25.54 -3.02
C LEU A 685 -20.59 24.55 -2.02
N GLU A 686 -21.90 24.34 -2.09
CA GLU A 686 -22.58 23.32 -1.28
C GLU A 686 -22.09 21.91 -1.63
N ASP A 687 -21.97 21.59 -2.92
CA ASP A 687 -21.45 20.30 -3.39
C ASP A 687 -20.00 20.06 -2.93
N MET A 688 -19.11 21.05 -3.08
CA MET A 688 -17.74 21.00 -2.55
C MET A 688 -17.72 20.71 -1.04
N SER A 689 -18.58 21.37 -0.27
CA SER A 689 -18.70 21.15 1.17
C SER A 689 -19.13 19.72 1.50
N ARG A 690 -20.12 19.17 0.77
CA ARG A 690 -20.59 17.79 0.93
C ARG A 690 -19.50 16.77 0.59
N LYS A 691 -18.73 17.01 -0.48
CA LYS A 691 -17.61 16.13 -0.87
C LYS A 691 -16.49 16.13 0.17
N ILE A 692 -16.15 17.29 0.76
CA ILE A 692 -15.19 17.36 1.88
C ILE A 692 -15.69 16.55 3.08
N GLN A 693 -16.97 16.70 3.44
CA GLN A 693 -17.57 15.96 4.55
C GLN A 693 -17.51 14.45 4.31
N SER A 694 -17.93 13.97 3.14
CA SER A 694 -17.91 12.54 2.81
C SER A 694 -16.49 11.96 2.86
N ARG A 695 -15.47 12.72 2.42
CA ARG A 695 -14.07 12.27 2.49
C ARG A 695 -13.57 12.22 3.94
N ALA A 696 -13.97 13.18 4.78
CA ALA A 696 -13.62 13.17 6.20
C ALA A 696 -14.22 11.97 6.93
N GLU A 697 -15.46 11.60 6.60
CA GLU A 697 -16.14 10.41 7.15
C GLU A 697 -15.46 9.10 6.72
N LYS A 698 -15.01 9.00 5.46
CA LYS A 698 -14.27 7.83 4.94
C LYS A 698 -12.85 7.69 5.48
N GLY A 699 -12.21 8.78 5.91
CA GLY A 699 -10.86 8.74 6.52
C GLY A 699 -10.85 8.35 8.00
N HIS A 700 -12.02 8.16 8.62
CA HIS A 700 -12.19 7.68 10.00
C HIS A 700 -12.64 6.21 10.09
N GLN A 701 -12.90 5.57 8.95
CA GLN A 701 -13.09 4.12 8.81
C GLN A 701 -11.79 3.49 8.30
#